data_AF-A0A1J5WV31-F1
#
_entry.id   AF-A0A1J5WV31-F1
#
_cell.length_a   1.000
_cell.length_b   1.000
_cell.length_c   1.000
_cell.angle_alpha   90.00
_cell.angle_beta   90.00
_cell.angle_gamma   90.00
#
_symmetry.space_group_name_H-M   'P 1'
#
loop_
_entity.id
_entity.type
_entity.pdbx_description
1 polymer ?
#
loop_
_entity_poly.entity_id
_entity_poly.type
_entity_poly.pdbx_seq_one_letter_code
_entity_poly.pdbx_strand_id
1 'polypeptide(L)'
;LVPQSEYKQIRQGEDGYVCLKSKYLPETTECNAERVICIVCHEEAELEDFVSPLCRQMHFVLCRACMEYLKKRTDRREVSCPCYKEKKSDKAYQEEILTALFSLMSRQTLLFLELRPDTEVKTATKLTRETQVVLSSVAVSDALFFRLMSKTVVTIRNKISLFGNDNSLDCCLEEFDARTNNPTRFYFDGYTGEEMKQVYENIKTIPKKSIQFNSGEIYAKGDGICVLLKLLDCADGHTLVFSLEASKREHIEEILKTENNSLWVGKVKSLSLKNCAIEILPKLRFHRENVMEVLELNTDHPEDVTEILKEENNSIWVGKVEKLKLEGYALGILPKLEIHEENEMEGFRLDADNLGYITGILEEENNSIWVGKVKRLELHDYAIQILPKLRIHEEDVVEELVLSAYNTGILRIKNKPIPGWVGKVKKLRLSGHAVNIFPKLRLHKENEMEELVLDTYNKLESFAGIEEVERNSIWIGRVRRLELKGYAVGILPKLRIHEENVMEELCLWARHSKYITEILKEESNSIWVGRVKELDLGEFTLNIFSKLRFHEENVMEKLNLNICCPPHTTEILKEESNSIWVGKMKRLDLEWYAVERLPKLRMHGENEMEELDLWTRRPDNIAEILRMKNTSLWVGKVKTLRLEKHAMQILYKLGLHGENVMEELVLSAGDSEHITEILKTKDKSIWVGKVKRLKLEDNTIKILPKLRIHKENEMEELGLNVYHSKHITEILKMENNSIWIGKVKRLELSGYAVNILPKLGLHEENVMEDLDLSAGGSEHTTEILKAERNSIWVGKVRRLRLPNHSIQILTKLRIHEENVLEGLKLNICCQAHTTEILKEENNSIWVGKIKKLHLIEYAIEALPKLRIHGENVLEEFVLGADEDGYISEILKMENSSIWAGKVKELRLAGHAVGILPKLRIHKESVMEKLSLDVYHSGQIIEILKTDNNRIWVGKVKRLKLEENAVKILQKLRFHDENEMEELVLGAVGFECYEMDDVWGDEDYFENISDIFGIKNNSIWIGNVKKLKLRGYAMEILPKLRIHEENVMEELWLEADKAEYLTEILMAERNSIWVGRVKRLKIEDNAIKILPNIRIHEENVMEELVLCESEGYDEMDEPFLNGDCFENISEILKMENKSIWIGKVKKLRLEGNRKEIEDKLNFTLILPDSKEENEDDA
;
A
#
# COMPACT_ATOMS: atom_id res chain seq x y z
N LEU A 1 39.03 23.08 -20.90
CA LEU A 1 37.91 23.88 -20.37
C LEU A 1 37.23 24.58 -21.54
N VAL A 2 35.90 24.64 -21.60
CA VAL A 2 35.15 25.32 -22.67
C VAL A 2 34.02 26.17 -22.07
N PRO A 3 33.61 27.28 -22.72
CA PRO A 3 32.48 28.09 -22.27
C PRO A 3 31.20 27.26 -22.16
N GLN A 4 30.41 27.49 -21.12
CA GLN A 4 29.15 26.78 -20.92
C GLN A 4 28.17 26.98 -22.09
N SER A 5 28.17 28.16 -22.72
CA SER A 5 27.37 28.48 -23.91
C SER A 5 27.78 27.67 -25.15
N GLU A 6 29.07 27.39 -25.30
CA GLU A 6 29.60 26.55 -26.38
C GLU A 6 29.39 25.06 -26.09
N TYR A 7 29.54 24.64 -24.83
CA TYR A 7 29.25 23.27 -24.39
C TYR A 7 27.77 22.93 -24.51
N LYS A 8 26.85 23.85 -24.15
CA LYS A 8 25.39 23.68 -24.31
C LYS A 8 24.97 23.50 -25.78
N GLN A 9 25.77 23.98 -26.74
CA GLN A 9 25.52 23.78 -28.18
C GLN A 9 25.94 22.38 -28.67
N ILE A 10 26.71 21.64 -27.86
CA ILE A 10 27.10 20.25 -28.12
C ILE A 10 26.21 19.35 -27.25
N ARG A 11 25.17 18.74 -27.85
CA ARG A 11 24.30 17.81 -27.12
C ARG A 11 24.91 16.42 -27.06
N GLN A 12 25.03 15.85 -25.86
CA GLN A 12 25.13 14.40 -25.65
C GLN A 12 23.71 13.89 -25.35
N GLY A 13 23.14 13.12 -26.28
CA GLY A 13 21.90 12.38 -25.98
C GLY A 13 22.20 11.13 -25.14
N GLU A 14 21.15 10.52 -24.55
CA GLU A 14 21.24 9.26 -23.78
C GLU A 14 21.93 8.10 -24.54
N ASP A 15 22.03 8.22 -25.87
CA ASP A 15 22.64 7.23 -26.77
C ASP A 15 24.13 7.51 -27.14
N GLY A 16 24.75 8.54 -26.55
CA GLY A 16 26.21 8.76 -26.64
C GLY A 16 26.75 9.41 -27.93
N TYR A 17 25.91 9.87 -28.87
CA TYR A 17 26.36 10.61 -30.06
C TYR A 17 26.56 12.11 -29.79
N VAL A 18 27.66 12.66 -30.29
CA VAL A 18 28.00 14.09 -30.21
C VAL A 18 27.33 14.84 -31.36
N CYS A 19 26.33 15.68 -31.05
CA CYS A 19 25.63 16.50 -32.06
C CYS A 19 26.06 17.97 -32.00
N LEU A 20 26.38 18.57 -33.15
CA LEU A 20 26.75 19.98 -33.28
C LEU A 20 26.19 20.61 -34.55
N LYS A 21 26.23 21.94 -34.66
CA LYS A 21 25.85 22.66 -35.89
C LYS A 21 26.89 22.47 -36.99
N SER A 22 26.44 22.22 -38.22
CA SER A 22 27.29 21.93 -39.40
C SER A 22 28.39 22.98 -39.64
N LYS A 23 28.14 24.27 -39.33
CA LYS A 23 29.11 25.37 -39.47
C LYS A 23 30.45 25.21 -38.74
N TYR A 24 30.56 24.31 -37.77
CA TYR A 24 31.82 24.05 -37.06
C TYR A 24 32.68 22.98 -37.74
N LEU A 25 32.23 22.41 -38.87
CA LEU A 25 32.98 21.42 -39.65
C LEU A 25 33.87 22.12 -40.70
N PRO A 26 35.12 21.66 -40.92
CA PRO A 26 36.03 22.29 -41.86
C PRO A 26 35.69 21.97 -43.33
N GLU A 27 35.82 22.95 -44.22
CA GLU A 27 35.81 22.76 -45.68
C GLU A 27 37.12 22.05 -46.11
N THR A 28 37.13 20.72 -46.17
CA THR A 28 38.32 19.95 -46.58
C THR A 28 38.47 19.86 -48.10
N THR A 29 39.69 20.13 -48.60
CA THR A 29 40.04 20.31 -50.03
C THR A 29 40.54 19.06 -50.75
N GLU A 30 40.48 17.87 -50.16
CA GLU A 30 40.91 16.63 -50.84
C GLU A 30 39.91 15.49 -50.60
N CYS A 31 38.88 15.42 -51.45
CA CYS A 31 38.22 14.21 -51.97
C CYS A 31 36.82 14.57 -52.53
N ASN A 32 36.71 15.15 -53.73
CA ASN A 32 35.50 15.31 -54.56
C ASN A 32 34.12 15.44 -53.85
N ALA A 33 34.00 16.30 -52.84
CA ALA A 33 32.73 16.78 -52.33
C ALA A 33 32.94 18.13 -51.63
N GLU A 34 32.58 19.23 -52.28
CA GLU A 34 32.59 20.58 -51.69
C GLU A 34 31.48 20.79 -50.63
N ARG A 35 30.92 19.72 -50.04
CA ARG A 35 29.63 19.74 -49.32
C ARG A 35 29.57 18.70 -48.20
N VAL A 36 29.10 19.06 -47.00
CA VAL A 36 28.91 18.13 -45.87
C VAL A 36 27.64 17.30 -46.08
N ILE A 37 27.79 16.02 -46.39
CA ILE A 37 26.68 15.15 -46.79
C ILE A 37 26.36 14.11 -45.70
N CYS A 38 25.06 13.89 -45.45
CA CYS A 38 24.62 12.80 -44.60
C CYS A 38 24.80 11.44 -45.29
N ILE A 39 25.43 10.46 -44.62
CA ILE A 39 25.70 9.15 -45.26
C ILE A 39 24.44 8.33 -45.57
N VAL A 40 23.31 8.62 -44.90
CA VAL A 40 22.08 7.81 -45.02
C VAL A 40 21.15 8.37 -46.09
N CYS A 41 20.80 9.66 -46.01
CA CYS A 41 19.93 10.29 -47.02
C CYS A 41 20.70 10.86 -48.21
N HIS A 42 22.03 10.98 -48.12
CA HIS A 42 22.88 11.64 -49.12
C HIS A 42 22.50 13.10 -49.42
N GLU A 43 21.70 13.73 -48.55
CA GLU A 43 21.40 15.15 -48.60
C GLU A 43 22.49 15.97 -47.91
N GLU A 44 22.70 17.18 -48.42
CA GLU A 44 23.61 18.17 -47.87
C GLU A 44 22.97 18.83 -46.64
N ALA A 45 23.71 18.90 -45.53
CA ALA A 45 23.24 19.53 -44.31
C ALA A 45 23.49 21.04 -44.35
N GLU A 46 22.47 21.85 -44.04
CA GLU A 46 22.63 23.30 -43.98
C GLU A 46 23.54 23.72 -42.80
N LEU A 47 24.15 24.90 -42.88
CA LEU A 47 25.15 25.39 -41.90
C LEU A 47 24.62 25.43 -40.46
N GLU A 48 23.32 25.63 -40.28
CA GLU A 48 22.68 25.67 -38.96
C GLU A 48 22.06 24.32 -38.52
N ASP A 49 22.13 23.28 -39.36
CA ASP A 49 21.62 21.94 -39.05
C ASP A 49 22.48 21.22 -38.02
N PHE A 50 21.82 20.45 -37.15
CA PHE A 50 22.50 19.56 -36.21
C PHE A 50 22.90 18.25 -36.90
N VAL A 51 24.20 17.99 -36.87
CA VAL A 51 24.82 16.82 -37.47
C VAL A 51 25.74 16.11 -36.48
N SER A 52 25.85 14.79 -36.60
CA SER A 52 26.79 13.96 -35.85
C SER A 52 27.91 13.46 -36.76
N PRO A 53 29.19 13.80 -36.53
CA PRO A 53 30.30 13.29 -37.31
C PRO A 53 30.48 11.78 -37.11
N LEU A 54 30.79 11.06 -38.18
CA LEU A 54 31.04 9.61 -38.12
C LEU A 54 32.51 9.24 -37.94
N CYS A 55 33.43 10.20 -38.07
CA CYS A 55 34.87 10.02 -37.81
C CYS A 55 35.60 11.32 -37.46
N ARG A 56 36.81 11.21 -36.91
CA ARG A 56 37.66 12.35 -36.52
C ARG A 56 38.01 13.30 -37.66
N GLN A 57 38.08 12.79 -38.89
CA GLN A 57 38.33 13.58 -40.11
C GLN A 57 37.03 14.10 -40.75
N MET A 58 35.89 13.79 -40.14
CA MET A 58 34.58 14.35 -40.48
C MET A 58 34.14 14.11 -41.94
N HIS A 59 34.63 13.03 -42.58
CA HIS A 59 34.31 12.71 -43.99
C HIS A 59 32.81 12.57 -44.28
N PHE A 60 32.04 12.09 -43.30
CA PHE A 60 30.59 11.92 -43.39
C PHE A 60 29.94 12.23 -42.05
N VAL A 61 28.69 12.68 -42.12
CA VAL A 61 27.87 12.99 -40.93
C VAL A 61 26.54 12.24 -40.97
N LEU A 62 25.81 12.26 -39.85
CA LEU A 62 24.40 11.90 -39.77
C LEU A 62 23.58 13.16 -39.49
N CYS A 63 22.58 13.46 -40.33
CA CYS A 63 21.61 14.52 -40.04
C CYS A 63 20.61 14.04 -38.98
N ARG A 64 20.00 14.98 -38.26
CA ARG A 64 19.06 14.68 -37.18
C ARG A 64 17.92 13.74 -37.59
N ALA A 65 17.30 13.97 -38.74
CA ALA A 65 16.21 13.15 -39.25
C ALA A 65 16.65 11.69 -39.48
N CYS A 66 17.83 11.48 -40.06
CA CYS A 66 18.39 10.14 -40.24
C CYS A 66 18.79 9.49 -38.92
N MET A 67 19.25 10.26 -37.93
CA MET A 67 19.51 9.74 -36.58
C MET A 67 18.23 9.22 -35.92
N GLU A 68 17.15 10.01 -35.94
CA GLU A 68 15.86 9.60 -35.37
C GLU A 68 15.25 8.41 -36.13
N TYR A 69 15.40 8.35 -37.46
CA TYR A 69 15.03 7.20 -38.27
C TYR A 69 15.80 5.92 -37.87
N LEU A 70 17.11 6.02 -37.68
CA LEU A 70 17.94 4.90 -37.25
C LEU A 70 17.60 4.43 -35.82
N LYS A 71 17.21 5.35 -34.92
CA LYS A 71 16.78 5.01 -33.54
C LYS A 71 15.53 4.13 -33.50
N LYS A 72 14.59 4.29 -34.46
CA LYS A 72 13.34 3.54 -34.51
C LYS A 72 13.48 2.12 -35.10
N ARG A 73 14.66 1.74 -35.59
CA ARG A 73 14.91 0.38 -36.12
C ARG A 73 15.24 -0.62 -35.02
N THR A 74 14.69 -1.83 -35.16
CA THR A 74 14.95 -2.97 -34.27
C THR A 74 16.27 -3.70 -34.59
N ASP A 75 16.81 -3.55 -35.81
CA ASP A 75 18.13 -4.08 -36.18
C ASP A 75 19.22 -3.01 -36.03
N ARG A 76 19.96 -3.05 -34.91
CA ARG A 76 21.04 -2.08 -34.62
C ARG A 76 22.29 -2.29 -35.48
N ARG A 77 22.19 -2.16 -36.81
CA ARG A 77 23.35 -2.11 -37.70
C ARG A 77 23.98 -0.72 -37.62
N GLU A 78 25.22 -0.69 -37.19
CA GLU A 78 25.98 0.53 -36.93
C GLU A 78 26.40 1.21 -38.25
N VAL A 79 26.15 2.52 -38.36
CA VAL A 79 26.53 3.30 -39.54
C VAL A 79 27.95 3.84 -39.35
N SER A 80 28.87 3.42 -40.21
CA SER A 80 30.30 3.77 -40.12
C SER A 80 30.77 4.59 -41.32
N CYS A 81 31.74 5.47 -41.10
CA CYS A 81 32.43 6.20 -42.17
C CYS A 81 33.21 5.23 -43.09
N PRO A 82 32.93 5.15 -44.41
CA PRO A 82 33.59 4.24 -45.35
C PRO A 82 35.10 4.48 -45.51
N CYS A 83 35.53 5.74 -45.31
CA CYS A 83 36.92 6.16 -45.47
C CYS A 83 37.81 5.77 -44.29
N TYR A 84 37.26 5.22 -43.20
CA TYR A 84 38.01 4.83 -42.01
C TYR A 84 37.59 3.41 -41.58
N LYS A 85 38.46 2.42 -41.78
CA LYS A 85 38.16 0.99 -41.56
C LYS A 85 38.65 0.50 -40.19
N GLU A 86 38.08 1.00 -39.10
CA GLU A 86 38.13 0.34 -37.79
C GLU A 86 36.80 0.55 -37.04
N LYS A 87 36.27 -0.51 -36.42
CA LYS A 87 35.04 -0.51 -35.61
C LYS A 87 35.33 0.09 -34.23
N LYS A 88 34.47 1.01 -33.75
CA LYS A 88 34.01 1.11 -32.35
C LYS A 88 33.07 2.31 -32.14
N SER A 89 31.86 2.06 -31.62
CA SER A 89 31.04 3.02 -30.86
C SER A 89 31.43 3.03 -29.37
N ASP A 90 32.72 2.95 -29.06
CA ASP A 90 33.17 3.07 -27.67
C ASP A 90 33.15 4.54 -27.22
N LYS A 91 32.92 4.75 -25.93
CA LYS A 91 33.01 6.07 -25.26
C LYS A 91 34.32 6.81 -25.61
N ALA A 92 35.42 6.07 -25.79
CA ALA A 92 36.72 6.60 -26.21
C ALA A 92 36.70 7.23 -27.61
N TYR A 93 35.91 6.68 -28.54
CA TYR A 93 35.78 7.22 -29.90
C TYR A 93 35.00 8.53 -29.92
N GLN A 94 33.95 8.62 -29.09
CA GLN A 94 33.20 9.87 -28.91
C GLN A 94 34.05 10.94 -28.20
N GLU A 95 34.90 10.55 -27.24
CA GLU A 95 35.91 11.44 -26.66
C GLU A 95 36.94 11.92 -27.70
N GLU A 96 37.36 11.07 -28.63
CA GLU A 96 38.25 11.46 -29.73
C GLU A 96 37.59 12.46 -30.69
N ILE A 97 36.31 12.25 -31.04
CA ILE A 97 35.54 13.18 -31.88
C ILE A 97 35.35 14.52 -31.16
N LEU A 98 34.98 14.52 -29.87
CA LEU A 98 34.94 15.73 -29.03
C LEU A 98 36.30 16.43 -28.98
N THR A 99 37.38 15.68 -28.83
CA THR A 99 38.74 16.22 -28.79
C THR A 99 39.14 16.86 -30.12
N ALA A 100 38.77 16.26 -31.25
CA ALA A 100 38.96 16.81 -32.59
C ALA A 100 38.12 18.09 -32.79
N LEU A 101 36.85 18.07 -32.41
CA LEU A 101 35.93 19.22 -32.47
C LEU A 101 36.46 20.41 -31.65
N PHE A 102 36.81 20.18 -30.39
CA PHE A 102 37.40 21.22 -29.56
C PHE A 102 38.74 21.71 -30.11
N SER A 103 39.41 20.96 -31.00
CA SER A 103 40.67 21.36 -31.66
C SER A 103 40.48 22.32 -32.82
N LEU A 104 39.27 22.42 -33.35
CA LEU A 104 38.90 23.37 -34.39
C LEU A 104 38.50 24.74 -33.84
N MET A 105 38.20 24.82 -32.54
CA MET A 105 37.85 26.08 -31.88
C MET A 105 39.09 26.93 -31.61
N SER A 106 38.97 28.26 -31.69
CA SER A 106 40.09 29.16 -31.37
C SER A 106 40.48 29.01 -29.90
N ARG A 107 41.66 28.45 -29.65
CA ARG A 107 42.13 28.11 -28.31
C ARG A 107 43.08 29.17 -27.75
N GLN A 108 42.84 29.55 -26.50
CA GLN A 108 43.87 30.18 -25.68
C GLN A 108 44.57 29.10 -24.85
N THR A 109 45.90 29.08 -24.86
CA THR A 109 46.67 28.23 -23.94
C THR A 109 46.98 29.06 -22.71
N LEU A 110 46.57 28.59 -21.54
CA LEU A 110 46.90 29.24 -20.27
C LEU A 110 48.13 28.58 -19.67
N LEU A 111 49.11 29.40 -19.29
CA LEU A 111 50.25 28.95 -18.47
C LEU A 111 49.87 28.86 -16.98
N PHE A 112 48.85 29.60 -16.56
CA PHE A 112 48.40 29.69 -15.18
C PHE A 112 46.87 29.76 -15.13
N LEU A 113 46.25 29.00 -14.23
CA LEU A 113 44.81 29.00 -13.95
C LEU A 113 44.57 28.84 -12.45
N GLU A 114 43.91 29.81 -11.82
CA GLU A 114 43.36 29.65 -10.47
C GLU A 114 41.90 29.25 -10.61
N LEU A 115 41.52 28.08 -10.08
CA LEU A 115 40.14 27.60 -10.13
C LEU A 115 39.38 28.09 -8.90
N ARG A 116 38.32 28.85 -9.17
CA ARG A 116 37.29 29.30 -8.23
C ARG A 116 35.90 28.84 -8.69
N PRO A 117 34.92 28.70 -7.80
CA PRO A 117 33.55 28.33 -8.17
C PRO A 117 32.90 29.23 -9.23
N ASP A 118 33.24 30.51 -9.23
CA ASP A 118 32.78 31.54 -10.19
C ASP A 118 33.65 31.66 -11.45
N THR A 119 34.54 30.69 -11.72
CA THR A 119 35.45 30.76 -12.88
C THR A 119 34.70 30.63 -14.21
N GLU A 120 34.35 31.76 -14.82
CA GLU A 120 33.79 31.78 -16.17
C GLU A 120 34.86 31.57 -17.25
N VAL A 121 34.68 30.52 -18.05
CA VAL A 121 35.50 30.26 -19.23
C VAL A 121 34.89 31.03 -20.41
N LYS A 122 35.50 32.16 -20.81
CA LYS A 122 34.99 32.99 -21.92
C LYS A 122 35.32 32.44 -23.31
N THR A 123 36.41 31.68 -23.43
CA THR A 123 36.87 31.05 -24.68
C THR A 123 37.44 29.65 -24.41
N ALA A 124 37.33 28.75 -25.37
CA ALA A 124 37.87 27.39 -25.26
C ALA A 124 39.36 27.41 -24.86
N THR A 125 39.66 26.82 -23.70
CA THR A 125 40.98 26.88 -23.07
C THR A 125 41.60 25.49 -22.96
N LYS A 126 42.79 25.33 -23.54
CA LYS A 126 43.57 24.09 -23.48
C LYS A 126 44.49 24.12 -22.26
N LEU A 127 44.37 23.12 -21.40
CA LEU A 127 45.30 22.88 -20.30
C LEU A 127 46.36 21.88 -20.79
N THR A 128 47.63 22.22 -20.60
CA THR A 128 48.77 21.36 -20.92
C THR A 128 49.46 20.88 -19.64
N ARG A 129 50.41 19.96 -19.76
CA ARG A 129 51.21 19.49 -18.63
C ARG A 129 52.04 20.61 -17.98
N GLU A 130 52.27 21.71 -18.69
CA GLU A 130 52.99 22.88 -18.20
C GLU A 130 52.06 23.90 -17.56
N THR A 131 50.73 23.79 -17.77
CA THR A 131 49.76 24.69 -17.16
C THR A 131 49.77 24.48 -15.65
N GLN A 132 50.03 25.56 -14.90
CA GLN A 132 49.92 25.56 -13.45
C GLN A 132 48.46 25.83 -13.06
N VAL A 133 47.84 24.89 -12.33
CA VAL A 133 46.49 25.00 -11.80
C VAL A 133 46.55 25.18 -10.29
N VAL A 134 46.06 26.31 -9.78
CA VAL A 134 46.00 26.61 -8.34
C VAL A 134 44.61 26.30 -7.80
N LEU A 135 44.56 25.45 -6.77
CA LEU A 135 43.35 25.17 -5.99
C LEU A 135 43.52 25.78 -4.58
N SER A 136 42.54 26.55 -4.15
CA SER A 136 42.59 27.25 -2.85
C SER A 136 41.19 27.44 -2.28
N SER A 137 40.89 26.84 -1.13
CA SER A 137 39.62 27.04 -0.43
C SER A 137 38.39 26.75 -1.31
N VAL A 138 38.44 25.67 -2.08
CA VAL A 138 37.41 25.27 -3.05
C VAL A 138 37.06 23.79 -2.86
N ALA A 139 35.79 23.44 -3.05
CA ALA A 139 35.34 22.06 -3.16
C ALA A 139 35.36 21.64 -4.63
N VAL A 140 36.05 20.54 -4.97
CA VAL A 140 36.26 20.08 -6.35
C VAL A 140 35.76 18.65 -6.48
N SER A 141 35.09 18.34 -7.60
CA SER A 141 34.68 16.95 -7.87
C SER A 141 35.90 16.06 -8.05
N ASP A 142 35.80 14.82 -7.59
CA ASP A 142 36.87 13.82 -7.70
C ASP A 142 37.35 13.62 -9.14
N ALA A 143 36.41 13.49 -10.08
CA ALA A 143 36.70 13.34 -11.51
C ALA A 143 37.51 14.52 -12.05
N LEU A 144 37.16 15.76 -11.69
CA LEU A 144 37.92 16.94 -12.13
C LEU A 144 39.30 16.98 -11.46
N PHE A 145 39.37 16.73 -10.15
CA PHE A 145 40.61 16.73 -9.40
C PHE A 145 41.64 15.76 -10.00
N PHE A 146 41.27 14.50 -10.21
CA PHE A 146 42.18 13.50 -10.76
C PHE A 146 42.55 13.76 -12.24
N ARG A 147 41.63 14.33 -13.03
CA ARG A 147 41.93 14.77 -14.40
C ARG A 147 42.94 15.91 -14.42
N LEU A 148 42.86 16.86 -13.48
CA LEU A 148 43.85 17.93 -13.34
C LEU A 148 45.21 17.38 -12.87
N MET A 149 45.19 16.50 -11.87
CA MET A 149 46.40 15.86 -11.32
C MET A 149 47.18 15.07 -12.37
N SER A 150 46.51 14.48 -13.37
CA SER A 150 47.15 13.69 -14.43
C SER A 150 47.61 14.52 -15.64
N LYS A 151 47.02 15.69 -15.87
CA LYS A 151 47.23 16.47 -17.11
C LYS A 151 47.91 17.83 -16.90
N THR A 152 48.05 18.31 -15.67
CA THR A 152 48.56 19.67 -15.35
C THR A 152 49.50 19.66 -14.14
N VAL A 153 50.13 20.79 -13.82
CA VAL A 153 50.84 20.97 -12.53
C VAL A 153 49.86 21.57 -11.53
N VAL A 154 49.44 20.80 -10.52
CA VAL A 154 48.45 21.25 -9.53
C VAL A 154 49.16 21.78 -8.29
N THR A 155 48.82 22.98 -7.85
CA THR A 155 49.31 23.59 -6.60
C THR A 155 48.14 23.83 -5.65
N ILE A 156 48.18 23.21 -4.47
CA ILE A 156 47.18 23.43 -3.41
C ILE A 156 47.73 24.48 -2.44
N ARG A 157 47.12 25.67 -2.40
CA ARG A 157 47.58 26.78 -1.55
C ARG A 157 46.96 26.75 -0.15
N ASN A 158 45.65 26.52 -0.08
CA ASN A 158 44.87 26.39 1.16
C ASN A 158 44.16 25.03 1.17
N LYS A 159 43.51 24.69 2.29
CA LYS A 159 42.70 23.46 2.40
C LYS A 159 41.62 23.41 1.31
N ILE A 160 41.52 22.29 0.61
CA ILE A 160 40.48 22.01 -0.41
C ILE A 160 39.62 20.84 0.04
N SER A 161 38.41 20.76 -0.51
CA SER A 161 37.50 19.63 -0.27
C SER A 161 37.26 18.83 -1.54
N LEU A 162 37.19 17.50 -1.44
CA LEU A 162 36.83 16.61 -2.54
C LEU A 162 35.44 16.01 -2.30
N PHE A 163 34.60 16.02 -3.34
CA PHE A 163 33.27 15.41 -3.34
C PHE A 163 33.07 14.54 -4.58
N GLY A 164 32.10 13.61 -4.54
CA GLY A 164 31.83 12.69 -5.65
C GLY A 164 31.09 13.33 -6.82
N ASN A 165 31.50 12.99 -8.04
CA ASN A 165 30.84 13.45 -9.25
C ASN A 165 29.48 12.75 -9.49
N ASP A 166 28.38 13.52 -9.54
CA ASP A 166 26.99 13.05 -9.66
C ASP A 166 26.34 13.28 -11.05
N ASN A 167 27.18 13.49 -12.08
CA ASN A 167 26.77 13.91 -13.43
C ASN A 167 26.15 15.33 -13.51
N SER A 168 26.22 16.14 -12.45
CA SER A 168 25.93 17.57 -12.54
C SER A 168 27.03 18.32 -13.30
N LEU A 169 26.71 19.50 -13.84
CA LEU A 169 27.69 20.37 -14.52
C LEU A 169 28.61 21.12 -13.54
N ASP A 170 28.34 21.02 -12.23
CA ASP A 170 28.99 21.81 -11.19
C ASP A 170 30.23 21.08 -10.67
N CYS A 171 31.39 21.37 -11.26
CA CYS A 171 32.65 20.73 -10.91
C CYS A 171 33.44 21.45 -9.79
N CYS A 172 33.01 22.65 -9.36
CA CYS A 172 33.63 23.46 -8.31
C CYS A 172 32.56 24.19 -7.49
N LEU A 173 32.60 24.10 -6.15
CA LEU A 173 31.62 24.72 -5.24
C LEU A 173 32.32 25.61 -4.19
N GLU A 174 31.66 26.71 -3.77
CA GLU A 174 32.15 27.60 -2.69
C GLU A 174 32.13 26.92 -1.33
N GLU A 175 31.04 26.21 -1.03
CA GLU A 175 30.88 25.44 0.19
C GLU A 175 30.07 24.17 -0.13
N PHE A 176 30.53 23.01 0.34
CA PHE A 176 29.82 21.74 0.16
C PHE A 176 28.92 21.52 1.38
N ASP A 177 27.61 21.69 1.20
CA ASP A 177 26.63 21.42 2.25
C ASP A 177 26.55 19.90 2.48
N ALA A 178 26.78 19.44 3.71
CA ALA A 178 27.03 18.04 4.06
C ALA A 178 25.79 17.10 3.98
N ARG A 179 24.86 17.33 3.04
CA ARG A 179 23.53 16.70 3.00
C ARG A 179 23.25 15.78 1.80
N THR A 180 24.26 15.19 1.20
CA THR A 180 24.06 14.08 0.24
C THR A 180 24.68 12.78 0.76
N ASN A 181 23.83 11.89 1.26
CA ASN A 181 24.18 10.56 1.81
C ASN A 181 24.60 9.54 0.73
N ASN A 182 24.99 9.96 -0.46
CA ASN A 182 25.36 9.04 -1.54
C ASN A 182 26.87 8.72 -1.51
N PRO A 183 27.26 7.44 -1.59
CA PRO A 183 28.67 7.03 -1.52
C PRO A 183 29.45 7.63 -2.70
N THR A 184 30.58 8.29 -2.40
CA THR A 184 31.46 8.84 -3.44
C THR A 184 32.30 7.72 -4.03
N ARG A 185 32.08 7.42 -5.31
CA ARG A 185 32.83 6.38 -6.03
C ARG A 185 34.02 7.00 -6.73
N PHE A 186 35.20 6.87 -6.14
CA PHE A 186 36.45 7.30 -6.74
C PHE A 186 36.89 6.32 -7.85
N TYR A 187 36.45 6.57 -9.08
CA TYR A 187 36.95 5.82 -10.24
C TYR A 187 38.31 6.38 -10.66
N PHE A 188 39.34 5.60 -10.40
CA PHE A 188 40.69 5.90 -10.85
C PHE A 188 41.19 4.76 -11.75
N ASP A 189 40.64 4.70 -12.96
CA ASP A 189 41.00 3.75 -14.01
C ASP A 189 41.38 4.46 -15.32
N GLY A 190 42.12 3.77 -16.19
CA GLY A 190 42.39 4.25 -17.56
C GLY A 190 43.51 5.27 -17.76
N TYR A 191 44.41 5.49 -16.80
CA TYR A 191 45.56 6.38 -16.95
C TYR A 191 46.80 5.66 -17.51
N THR A 192 47.52 6.35 -18.41
CA THR A 192 48.82 5.91 -18.95
C THR A 192 49.94 6.05 -17.91
N GLY A 193 51.03 5.31 -18.06
CA GLY A 193 52.19 5.41 -17.15
C GLY A 193 52.78 6.83 -17.04
N GLU A 194 52.70 7.64 -18.09
CA GLU A 194 53.12 9.05 -18.03
C GLU A 194 52.17 9.94 -17.21
N GLU A 195 50.86 9.70 -17.32
CA GLU A 195 49.85 10.40 -16.52
C GLU A 195 50.00 10.05 -15.05
N MET A 196 50.27 8.77 -14.74
CA MET A 196 50.56 8.33 -13.37
C MET A 196 51.79 9.03 -12.80
N LYS A 197 52.85 9.17 -13.59
CA LYS A 197 54.05 9.90 -13.18
C LYS A 197 53.74 11.37 -12.85
N GLN A 198 52.90 12.01 -13.65
CA GLN A 198 52.45 13.39 -13.38
C GLN A 198 51.62 13.49 -12.10
N VAL A 199 50.69 12.55 -11.88
CA VAL A 199 49.91 12.48 -10.63
C VAL A 199 50.84 12.38 -9.43
N TYR A 200 51.85 11.51 -9.47
CA TYR A 200 52.80 11.36 -8.37
C TYR A 200 53.66 12.60 -8.11
N GLU A 201 54.15 13.28 -9.16
CA GLU A 201 54.88 14.53 -8.97
C GLU A 201 54.00 15.62 -8.36
N ASN A 202 52.72 15.68 -8.73
CA ASN A 202 51.77 16.59 -8.10
C ASN A 202 51.50 16.21 -6.63
N ILE A 203 51.31 14.93 -6.30
CA ILE A 203 51.08 14.50 -4.90
C ILE A 203 52.24 14.92 -3.98
N LYS A 204 53.48 14.83 -4.45
CA LYS A 204 54.67 15.23 -3.66
C LYS A 204 54.69 16.71 -3.27
N THR A 205 54.04 17.58 -4.04
CA THR A 205 54.01 19.02 -3.78
C THR A 205 52.83 19.45 -2.91
N ILE A 206 51.89 18.54 -2.63
CA ILE A 206 50.70 18.81 -1.83
C ILE A 206 51.08 18.94 -0.34
N PRO A 207 50.72 20.05 0.34
CA PRO A 207 50.95 20.18 1.78
C PRO A 207 50.16 19.12 2.58
N LYS A 208 50.72 18.64 3.70
CA LYS A 208 49.99 17.74 4.60
C LYS A 208 48.73 18.41 5.16
N LYS A 209 47.67 17.63 5.38
CA LYS A 209 46.35 18.08 5.87
C LYS A 209 45.69 19.17 5.00
N SER A 210 46.02 19.22 3.72
CA SER A 210 45.45 20.20 2.78
C SER A 210 44.26 19.68 1.99
N ILE A 211 43.97 18.37 2.07
CA ILE A 211 42.82 17.75 1.41
C ILE A 211 41.83 17.25 2.46
N GLN A 212 40.56 17.62 2.31
CA GLN A 212 39.44 17.06 3.05
C GLN A 212 38.58 16.21 2.12
N PHE A 213 38.36 14.95 2.48
CA PHE A 213 37.38 14.11 1.80
C PHE A 213 36.00 14.36 2.44
N ASN A 214 35.07 14.95 1.70
CA ASN A 214 33.71 15.23 2.18
C ASN A 214 32.74 14.07 1.89
N SER A 215 33.24 12.83 1.81
CA SER A 215 32.46 11.64 1.44
C SER A 215 32.35 10.60 2.57
N GLY A 216 31.22 9.88 2.60
CA GLY A 216 30.99 8.80 3.55
C GLY A 216 31.67 7.47 3.21
N GLU A 217 32.08 7.25 1.95
CA GLU A 217 32.70 6.01 1.46
C GLU A 217 33.69 6.29 0.31
N ILE A 218 34.79 5.53 0.25
CA ILE A 218 35.84 5.57 -0.77
C ILE A 218 36.02 4.16 -1.34
N TYR A 219 35.66 3.97 -2.61
CA TYR A 219 35.94 2.76 -3.38
C TYR A 219 37.12 2.99 -4.32
N ALA A 220 38.12 2.10 -4.33
CA ALA A 220 39.22 2.14 -5.30
C ALA A 220 39.50 0.75 -5.90
N LYS A 221 39.70 0.72 -7.21
CA LYS A 221 39.95 -0.51 -7.97
C LYS A 221 41.25 -0.41 -8.77
N GLY A 222 42.03 -1.48 -8.79
CA GLY A 222 43.27 -1.56 -9.58
C GLY A 222 44.31 -0.50 -9.20
N ASP A 223 44.93 0.15 -10.19
CA ASP A 223 46.00 1.14 -9.98
C ASP A 223 45.58 2.36 -9.13
N GLY A 224 44.27 2.61 -9.04
CA GLY A 224 43.69 3.63 -8.15
C GLY A 224 44.03 3.45 -6.68
N ILE A 225 44.31 2.22 -6.24
CA ILE A 225 44.66 1.92 -4.86
C ILE A 225 45.99 2.58 -4.46
N CYS A 226 47.01 2.53 -5.33
CA CYS A 226 48.31 3.17 -5.09
C CYS A 226 48.21 4.69 -4.98
N VAL A 227 47.39 5.33 -5.82
CA VAL A 227 47.20 6.77 -5.83
C VAL A 227 46.42 7.22 -4.59
N LEU A 228 45.35 6.51 -4.26
CA LEU A 228 44.55 6.79 -3.07
C LEU A 228 45.40 6.73 -1.80
N LEU A 229 46.13 5.63 -1.59
CA LEU A 229 46.91 5.43 -0.36
C LEU A 229 48.02 6.48 -0.18
N LYS A 230 48.63 6.97 -1.26
CA LYS A 230 49.59 8.08 -1.20
C LYS A 230 48.93 9.44 -0.93
N LEU A 231 47.70 9.65 -1.40
CA LEU A 231 46.94 10.86 -1.13
C LEU A 231 46.48 10.96 0.33
N LEU A 232 46.30 9.83 1.02
CA LEU A 232 45.91 9.82 2.44
C LEU A 232 46.92 10.53 3.35
N ASP A 233 48.21 10.54 3.01
CA ASP A 233 49.22 11.32 3.73
C ASP A 233 48.96 12.85 3.70
N CYS A 234 48.20 13.30 2.70
CA CYS A 234 47.82 14.70 2.52
C CYS A 234 46.45 15.03 3.15
N ALA A 235 45.74 14.03 3.65
CA ALA A 235 44.37 14.15 4.15
C ALA A 235 44.30 14.68 5.58
N ASP A 236 43.24 15.44 5.89
CA ASP A 236 42.95 15.93 7.24
C ASP A 236 42.06 14.94 8.01
N GLY A 237 42.68 14.03 8.80
CA GLY A 237 42.18 13.44 10.05
C GLY A 237 40.79 12.78 10.17
N HIS A 238 39.94 12.73 9.14
CA HIS A 238 38.57 12.21 9.23
C HIS A 238 38.49 10.67 9.19
N THR A 239 37.42 10.13 9.78
CA THR A 239 37.14 8.68 9.79
C THR A 239 36.62 8.24 8.43
N LEU A 240 37.36 7.35 7.74
CA LEU A 240 37.08 6.95 6.35
C LEU A 240 36.49 5.53 6.25
N VAL A 241 35.66 5.28 5.22
CA VAL A 241 35.24 3.93 4.81
C VAL A 241 35.97 3.57 3.52
N PHE A 242 36.74 2.48 3.52
CA PHE A 242 37.50 1.98 2.38
C PHE A 242 36.93 0.68 1.82
N SER A 243 36.84 0.60 0.50
CA SER A 243 36.60 -0.64 -0.23
C SER A 243 37.59 -0.73 -1.39
N LEU A 244 38.59 -1.61 -1.25
CA LEU A 244 39.71 -1.75 -2.17
C LEU A 244 39.66 -3.12 -2.86
N GLU A 245 39.68 -3.13 -4.19
CA GLU A 245 39.64 -4.35 -5.00
C GLU A 245 40.77 -4.35 -6.04
N ALA A 246 41.67 -5.33 -5.95
CA ALA A 246 42.73 -5.52 -6.93
C ALA A 246 42.63 -6.90 -7.58
N SER A 247 42.32 -6.95 -8.88
CA SER A 247 42.25 -8.20 -9.64
C SER A 247 43.62 -8.77 -10.02
N LYS A 248 44.70 -7.98 -9.87
CA LYS A 248 46.07 -8.36 -10.17
C LYS A 248 47.00 -7.74 -9.14
N ARG A 249 48.05 -8.49 -8.78
CA ARG A 249 49.12 -8.03 -7.87
C ARG A 249 49.91 -6.83 -8.40
N GLU A 250 50.06 -6.70 -9.72
CA GLU A 250 50.75 -5.58 -10.39
C GLU A 250 50.22 -4.21 -9.94
N HIS A 251 48.90 -4.12 -9.72
CA HIS A 251 48.23 -2.86 -9.32
C HIS A 251 48.65 -2.35 -7.93
N ILE A 252 49.24 -3.22 -7.11
CA ILE A 252 49.62 -2.91 -5.73
C ILE A 252 51.12 -3.14 -5.47
N GLU A 253 51.89 -3.56 -6.47
CA GLU A 253 53.29 -3.95 -6.34
C GLU A 253 54.15 -2.83 -5.75
N GLU A 254 53.83 -1.57 -6.08
CA GLU A 254 54.51 -0.40 -5.52
C GLU A 254 54.30 -0.27 -4.00
N ILE A 255 53.07 -0.51 -3.52
CA ILE A 255 52.76 -0.51 -2.10
C ILE A 255 53.46 -1.66 -1.39
N LEU A 256 53.50 -2.83 -2.00
CA LEU A 256 54.11 -4.02 -1.38
C LEU A 256 55.62 -3.85 -1.11
N LYS A 257 56.30 -2.95 -1.84
CA LYS A 257 57.72 -2.60 -1.62
C LYS A 257 57.96 -1.75 -0.36
N THR A 258 56.91 -1.22 0.26
CA THR A 258 57.01 -0.44 1.49
C THR A 258 57.16 -1.34 2.73
N GLU A 259 57.72 -0.79 3.81
CA GLU A 259 57.84 -1.49 5.09
C GLU A 259 56.45 -1.72 5.71
N ASN A 260 56.29 -2.78 6.52
CA ASN A 260 55.04 -3.02 7.25
C ASN A 260 54.76 -1.84 8.20
N ASN A 261 53.48 -1.53 8.42
CA ASN A 261 53.05 -0.38 9.23
C ASN A 261 53.59 1.00 8.76
N SER A 262 53.97 1.15 7.49
CA SER A 262 54.47 2.42 6.96
C SER A 262 53.37 3.34 6.43
N LEU A 263 52.22 2.78 5.99
CA LEU A 263 51.12 3.55 5.40
C LEU A 263 50.12 4.01 6.46
N TRP A 264 50.19 5.28 6.84
CA TRP A 264 49.27 5.85 7.82
C TRP A 264 47.86 6.06 7.25
N VAL A 265 46.87 5.31 7.76
CA VAL A 265 45.46 5.44 7.36
C VAL A 265 44.57 6.10 8.41
N GLY A 266 45.13 6.44 9.58
CA GLY A 266 44.40 7.14 10.63
C GLY A 266 43.33 6.29 11.33
N LYS A 267 42.16 6.89 11.59
CA LYS A 267 40.98 6.20 12.12
C LYS A 267 40.11 5.76 10.94
N VAL A 268 39.80 4.47 10.85
CA VAL A 268 39.05 3.87 9.74
C VAL A 268 37.73 3.31 10.27
N LYS A 269 36.63 3.78 9.68
CA LYS A 269 35.27 3.38 10.03
C LYS A 269 34.96 2.00 9.48
N SER A 270 35.32 1.71 8.23
CA SER A 270 35.14 0.38 7.64
C SER A 270 36.22 0.11 6.60
N LEU A 271 36.71 -1.13 6.51
CA LEU A 271 37.73 -1.57 5.59
C LEU A 271 37.31 -2.87 4.91
N SER A 272 37.13 -2.83 3.60
CA SER A 272 36.92 -4.01 2.76
C SER A 272 38.09 -4.18 1.80
N LEU A 273 38.77 -5.33 1.86
CA LEU A 273 39.87 -5.69 0.95
C LEU A 273 39.48 -6.96 0.19
N LYS A 274 39.52 -6.89 -1.14
CA LYS A 274 39.13 -8.01 -2.01
C LYS A 274 40.24 -8.41 -2.98
N ASN A 275 40.41 -9.72 -3.17
CA ASN A 275 41.43 -10.34 -4.02
C ASN A 275 42.85 -9.89 -3.62
N CYS A 276 43.72 -9.56 -4.58
CA CYS A 276 45.12 -9.19 -4.31
C CYS A 276 45.26 -7.99 -3.34
N ALA A 277 44.23 -7.13 -3.20
CA ALA A 277 44.29 -5.96 -2.33
C ALA A 277 44.49 -6.33 -0.84
N ILE A 278 44.18 -7.57 -0.46
CA ILE A 278 44.40 -8.09 0.89
C ILE A 278 45.89 -8.04 1.28
N GLU A 279 46.82 -8.21 0.33
CA GLU A 279 48.28 -8.13 0.58
C GLU A 279 48.73 -6.77 1.15
N ILE A 280 47.90 -5.72 1.02
CA ILE A 280 48.20 -4.40 1.57
C ILE A 280 47.98 -4.35 3.09
N LEU A 281 47.19 -5.25 3.68
CA LEU A 281 46.78 -5.17 5.09
C LEU A 281 47.97 -5.00 6.07
N PRO A 282 49.08 -5.77 6.00
CA PRO A 282 50.23 -5.58 6.89
C PRO A 282 50.98 -4.25 6.68
N LYS A 283 50.76 -3.59 5.54
CA LYS A 283 51.37 -2.30 5.21
C LYS A 283 50.64 -1.12 5.86
N LEU A 284 49.36 -1.30 6.19
CA LEU A 284 48.52 -0.26 6.78
C LEU A 284 48.83 -0.07 8.27
N ARG A 285 48.92 1.18 8.70
CA ARG A 285 49.08 1.60 10.09
C ARG A 285 47.86 2.38 10.55
N PHE A 286 47.11 1.78 11.48
CA PHE A 286 45.94 2.37 12.10
C PHE A 286 46.31 3.19 13.35
N HIS A 287 45.43 4.10 13.73
CA HIS A 287 45.51 4.79 15.03
C HIS A 287 45.35 3.79 16.19
N ARG A 288 45.98 4.05 17.35
CA ARG A 288 45.88 3.15 18.53
C ARG A 288 44.45 3.01 19.05
N GLU A 289 43.70 4.10 19.03
CA GLU A 289 42.28 4.16 19.39
C GLU A 289 41.36 3.93 18.17
N ASN A 290 41.76 3.09 17.22
CA ASN A 290 40.91 2.79 16.07
C ASN A 290 39.72 1.94 16.51
N VAL A 291 38.51 2.39 16.18
CA VAL A 291 37.25 1.65 16.37
C VAL A 291 36.61 1.55 14.99
N MET A 292 36.61 0.34 14.44
CA MET A 292 36.16 0.02 13.10
C MET A 292 34.81 -0.69 13.17
N GLU A 293 33.80 -0.19 12.45
CA GLU A 293 32.50 -0.82 12.34
C GLU A 293 32.56 -2.14 11.55
N VAL A 294 33.33 -2.20 10.46
CA VAL A 294 33.41 -3.39 9.59
C VAL A 294 34.84 -3.63 9.08
N LEU A 295 35.34 -4.84 9.26
CA LEU A 295 36.51 -5.38 8.55
C LEU A 295 36.08 -6.58 7.70
N GLU A 296 36.18 -6.46 6.38
CA GLU A 296 35.83 -7.50 5.41
C GLU A 296 37.04 -7.88 4.55
N LEU A 297 37.47 -9.14 4.61
CA LEU A 297 38.54 -9.67 3.78
C LEU A 297 38.00 -10.86 2.97
N ASN A 298 38.13 -10.80 1.63
CA ASN A 298 37.67 -11.86 0.73
C ASN A 298 38.67 -12.10 -0.40
N THR A 299 39.16 -13.34 -0.54
CA THR A 299 39.88 -13.80 -1.74
C THR A 299 39.68 -15.29 -1.97
N ASP A 300 39.54 -15.67 -3.24
CA ASP A 300 39.49 -17.06 -3.69
C ASP A 300 40.86 -17.62 -4.12
N HIS A 301 41.93 -16.80 -4.05
CA HIS A 301 43.27 -17.18 -4.48
C HIS A 301 44.24 -17.32 -3.30
N PRO A 302 44.95 -18.46 -3.14
CA PRO A 302 45.89 -18.65 -2.02
C PRO A 302 47.14 -17.78 -2.15
N GLU A 303 47.47 -17.38 -3.38
CA GLU A 303 48.62 -16.51 -3.70
C GLU A 303 48.49 -15.15 -3.00
N ASP A 304 47.28 -14.60 -2.92
CA ASP A 304 46.97 -13.29 -2.33
C ASP A 304 47.20 -13.23 -0.81
N VAL A 305 47.26 -14.38 -0.13
CA VAL A 305 47.50 -14.45 1.32
C VAL A 305 48.89 -14.97 1.67
N THR A 306 49.63 -15.51 0.69
CA THR A 306 50.88 -16.23 0.93
C THR A 306 51.93 -15.39 1.64
N GLU A 307 52.06 -14.10 1.31
CA GLU A 307 53.01 -13.20 2.01
C GLU A 307 52.54 -12.86 3.42
N ILE A 308 51.24 -12.62 3.61
CA ILE A 308 50.66 -12.31 4.93
C ILE A 308 50.81 -13.47 5.90
N LEU A 309 50.67 -14.71 5.40
CA LEU A 309 50.80 -15.91 6.23
C LEU A 309 52.22 -16.10 6.80
N LYS A 310 53.24 -15.45 6.24
CA LYS A 310 54.62 -15.46 6.76
C LYS A 310 54.81 -14.55 7.98
N GLU A 311 53.90 -13.62 8.21
CA GLU A 311 53.94 -12.74 9.38
C GLU A 311 53.73 -13.54 10.67
N GLU A 312 54.23 -13.01 11.79
CA GLU A 312 54.03 -13.62 13.12
C GLU A 312 52.55 -13.56 13.53
N ASN A 313 52.08 -14.51 14.34
CA ASN A 313 50.70 -14.49 14.85
C ASN A 313 50.49 -13.25 15.74
N ASN A 314 49.32 -12.62 15.63
CA ASN A 314 49.01 -11.35 16.30
C ASN A 314 49.98 -10.19 15.98
N SER A 315 50.44 -10.08 14.73
CA SER A 315 51.35 -8.99 14.31
C SER A 315 50.64 -7.85 13.56
N ILE A 316 49.41 -8.07 13.10
CA ILE A 316 48.65 -7.11 12.28
C ILE A 316 47.61 -6.42 13.14
N TRP A 317 47.95 -5.25 13.68
CA TRP A 317 47.06 -4.43 14.51
C TRP A 317 45.88 -3.84 13.72
N VAL A 318 44.65 -4.17 14.12
CA VAL A 318 43.41 -3.60 13.50
C VAL A 318 42.58 -2.72 14.44
N GLY A 319 42.89 -2.72 15.75
CA GLY A 319 42.16 -1.96 16.77
C GLY A 319 40.93 -2.71 17.31
N LYS A 320 39.88 -1.95 17.69
CA LYS A 320 38.56 -2.49 18.04
C LYS A 320 37.74 -2.65 16.76
N VAL A 321 37.06 -3.78 16.57
CA VAL A 321 36.28 -4.11 15.38
C VAL A 321 34.88 -4.56 15.82
N GLU A 322 33.83 -3.90 15.34
CA GLU A 322 32.45 -4.28 15.63
C GLU A 322 32.00 -5.49 14.80
N LYS A 323 32.33 -5.52 13.49
CA LYS A 323 31.99 -6.63 12.58
C LYS A 323 33.20 -7.14 11.81
N LEU A 324 33.52 -8.42 11.96
CA LEU A 324 34.61 -9.08 11.23
C LEU A 324 34.04 -10.14 10.28
N LYS A 325 34.34 -10.02 8.99
CA LYS A 325 33.94 -10.96 7.93
C LYS A 325 35.16 -11.46 7.17
N LEU A 326 35.38 -12.77 7.18
CA LEU A 326 36.44 -13.41 6.39
C LEU A 326 35.82 -14.47 5.48
N GLU A 327 36.16 -14.42 4.21
CA GLU A 327 35.64 -15.33 3.17
C GLU A 327 36.80 -15.90 2.33
N GLY A 328 36.73 -17.19 1.98
CA GLY A 328 37.72 -17.84 1.12
C GLY A 328 39.09 -18.05 1.79
N TYR A 329 40.20 -17.90 1.06
CA TYR A 329 41.55 -18.01 1.63
C TYR A 329 41.87 -16.91 2.64
N ALA A 330 41.08 -15.82 2.71
CA ALA A 330 41.25 -14.76 3.70
C ALA A 330 41.09 -15.26 5.14
N LEU A 331 40.39 -16.39 5.36
CA LEU A 331 40.28 -17.00 6.67
C LEU A 331 41.66 -17.32 7.27
N GLY A 332 42.64 -17.70 6.45
CA GLY A 332 44.00 -18.02 6.89
C GLY A 332 44.71 -16.85 7.59
N ILE A 333 44.24 -15.62 7.39
CA ILE A 333 44.79 -14.41 8.02
C ILE A 333 44.31 -14.27 9.47
N LEU A 334 43.24 -14.95 9.88
CA LEU A 334 42.64 -14.81 11.21
C LEU A 334 43.67 -14.92 12.36
N PRO A 335 44.59 -15.91 12.42
CA PRO A 335 45.61 -15.99 13.48
C PRO A 335 46.65 -14.85 13.44
N LYS A 336 46.73 -14.11 12.34
CA LYS A 336 47.69 -13.01 12.14
C LYS A 336 47.17 -11.66 12.66
N LEU A 337 45.85 -11.52 12.80
CA LEU A 337 45.21 -10.28 13.25
C LEU A 337 45.41 -10.09 14.76
N GLU A 338 45.88 -8.91 15.16
CA GLU A 338 45.92 -8.46 16.55
C GLU A 338 44.69 -7.56 16.81
N ILE A 339 43.69 -8.13 17.48
CA ILE A 339 42.46 -7.45 17.88
C ILE A 339 42.59 -7.01 19.34
N HIS A 340 42.17 -5.78 19.64
CA HIS A 340 42.27 -5.21 20.99
C HIS A 340 41.62 -6.12 22.06
N GLU A 341 42.24 -6.27 23.24
CA GLU A 341 41.76 -7.19 24.29
C GLU A 341 40.32 -6.88 24.76
N GLU A 342 40.00 -5.60 24.95
CA GLU A 342 38.65 -5.10 25.27
C GLU A 342 37.70 -5.00 24.06
N ASN A 343 37.89 -5.78 23.00
CA ASN A 343 37.00 -5.72 21.85
C ASN A 343 35.67 -6.43 22.13
N GLU A 344 34.57 -5.73 21.85
CA GLU A 344 33.20 -6.27 21.93
C GLU A 344 32.58 -6.25 20.52
N MET A 345 32.62 -7.39 19.82
CA MET A 345 32.09 -7.54 18.47
C MET A 345 30.57 -7.69 18.49
N GLU A 346 29.90 -6.94 17.61
CA GLU A 346 28.51 -7.20 17.26
C GLU A 346 28.37 -8.45 16.38
N GLY A 347 29.30 -8.70 15.46
CA GLY A 347 29.20 -9.82 14.51
C GLY A 347 30.54 -10.37 14.04
N PHE A 348 30.68 -11.68 14.06
CA PHE A 348 31.85 -12.39 13.57
C PHE A 348 31.43 -13.51 12.61
N ARG A 349 31.76 -13.36 11.32
CA ARG A 349 31.35 -14.28 10.25
C ARG A 349 32.55 -14.86 9.52
N LEU A 350 32.60 -16.19 9.42
CA LEU A 350 33.58 -16.94 8.65
C LEU A 350 32.88 -17.83 7.62
N ASP A 351 33.29 -17.72 6.35
CA ASP A 351 32.71 -18.50 5.25
C ASP A 351 33.79 -19.26 4.47
N ALA A 352 33.71 -20.59 4.48
CA ALA A 352 34.64 -21.43 3.73
C ALA A 352 33.92 -22.59 3.05
N ASP A 353 33.69 -22.46 1.75
CA ASP A 353 33.09 -23.51 0.91
C ASP A 353 34.07 -24.65 0.57
N ASN A 354 35.37 -24.47 0.86
CA ASN A 354 36.44 -25.43 0.61
C ASN A 354 37.35 -25.66 1.84
N LEU A 355 37.74 -26.92 2.08
CA LEU A 355 38.67 -27.30 3.16
C LEU A 355 40.07 -26.66 3.00
N GLY A 356 40.50 -26.39 1.76
CA GLY A 356 41.78 -25.75 1.48
C GLY A 356 41.94 -24.39 2.16
N TYR A 357 40.84 -23.64 2.31
CA TYR A 357 40.83 -22.30 2.90
C TYR A 357 41.22 -22.27 4.38
N ILE A 358 40.98 -23.37 5.11
CA ILE A 358 41.17 -23.41 6.56
C ILE A 358 42.36 -24.29 6.97
N THR A 359 43.06 -24.91 6.02
CA THR A 359 44.06 -25.94 6.32
C THR A 359 45.16 -25.41 7.25
N GLY A 360 45.65 -24.18 7.04
CA GLY A 360 46.64 -23.56 7.93
C GLY A 360 46.11 -23.27 9.34
N ILE A 361 44.83 -22.91 9.48
CA ILE A 361 44.20 -22.63 10.78
C ILE A 361 43.98 -23.92 11.58
N LEU A 362 43.73 -25.04 10.91
CA LEU A 362 43.51 -26.31 11.59
C LEU A 362 44.76 -26.86 12.30
N GLU A 363 45.95 -26.44 11.85
CA GLU A 363 47.26 -26.78 12.45
C GLU A 363 47.52 -26.02 13.76
N GLU A 364 46.85 -24.89 13.99
CA GLU A 364 46.96 -24.10 15.22
C GLU A 364 46.48 -24.87 16.46
N GLU A 365 46.97 -24.49 17.64
CA GLU A 365 46.51 -25.09 18.90
C GLU A 365 45.04 -24.70 19.19
N ASN A 366 44.31 -25.51 19.97
CA ASN A 366 42.93 -25.18 20.32
C ASN A 366 42.90 -23.98 21.29
N ASN A 367 41.93 -23.08 21.14
CA ASN A 367 41.84 -21.82 21.88
C ASN A 367 43.05 -20.88 21.69
N SER A 368 43.80 -20.99 20.60
CA SER A 368 44.93 -20.09 20.31
C SER A 368 44.50 -18.75 19.68
N ILE A 369 43.31 -18.69 19.07
CA ILE A 369 42.84 -17.52 18.32
C ILE A 369 41.90 -16.70 19.19
N TRP A 370 42.38 -15.57 19.73
CA TRP A 370 41.58 -14.65 20.53
C TRP A 370 40.69 -13.76 19.65
N VAL A 371 39.38 -13.72 19.93
CA VAL A 371 38.41 -12.90 19.17
C VAL A 371 37.63 -11.90 20.03
N GLY A 372 37.94 -11.77 21.32
CA GLY A 372 37.23 -10.88 22.25
C GLY A 372 35.86 -11.41 22.69
N LYS A 373 34.95 -10.48 23.02
CA LYS A 373 33.52 -10.77 23.24
C LYS A 373 32.76 -10.68 21.92
N VAL A 374 31.84 -11.60 21.64
CA VAL A 374 31.13 -11.71 20.37
C VAL A 374 29.64 -11.90 20.61
N LYS A 375 28.82 -10.92 20.21
CA LYS A 375 27.36 -11.02 20.28
C LYS A 375 26.80 -12.03 19.28
N ARG A 376 27.24 -11.98 18.01
CA ARG A 376 26.76 -12.90 16.94
C ARG A 376 27.92 -13.61 16.25
N LEU A 377 27.91 -14.94 16.25
CA LEU A 377 28.92 -15.78 15.61
C LEU A 377 28.30 -16.62 14.49
N GLU A 378 28.81 -16.48 13.27
CA GLU A 378 28.35 -17.19 12.08
C GLU A 378 29.49 -17.98 11.44
N LEU A 379 29.35 -19.30 11.36
CA LEU A 379 30.31 -20.16 10.68
C LEU A 379 29.61 -20.97 9.58
N HIS A 380 30.07 -20.78 8.35
CA HIS A 380 29.50 -21.45 7.17
C HIS A 380 30.46 -22.50 6.60
N ASP A 381 29.88 -23.63 6.22
CA ASP A 381 30.51 -24.81 5.64
C ASP A 381 31.77 -25.26 6.41
N TYR A 382 32.94 -25.30 5.77
CA TYR A 382 34.15 -25.82 6.39
C TYR A 382 34.63 -24.93 7.54
N ALA A 383 34.24 -23.64 7.59
CA ALA A 383 34.63 -22.71 8.64
C ALA A 383 34.18 -23.16 10.03
N ILE A 384 33.14 -24.02 10.13
CA ILE A 384 32.71 -24.60 11.40
C ILE A 384 33.84 -25.37 12.10
N GLN A 385 34.79 -25.94 11.34
CA GLN A 385 35.94 -26.66 11.91
C GLN A 385 36.94 -25.73 12.64
N ILE A 386 36.82 -24.41 12.48
CA ILE A 386 37.61 -23.41 13.20
C ILE A 386 37.07 -23.19 14.62
N LEU A 387 35.81 -23.54 14.91
CA LEU A 387 35.19 -23.32 16.22
C LEU A 387 36.07 -23.77 17.42
N PRO A 388 36.73 -24.96 17.42
CA PRO A 388 37.63 -25.37 18.51
C PRO A 388 38.92 -24.55 18.65
N LYS A 389 39.27 -23.75 17.64
CA LYS A 389 40.47 -22.90 17.60
C LYS A 389 40.20 -21.51 18.19
N LEU A 390 38.94 -21.08 18.17
CA LEU A 390 38.53 -19.79 18.70
C LEU A 390 38.52 -19.79 20.23
N ARG A 391 39.07 -18.73 20.82
CA ARG A 391 38.99 -18.42 22.24
C ARG A 391 38.07 -17.21 22.42
N ILE A 392 36.86 -17.48 22.91
CA ILE A 392 35.85 -16.47 23.29
C ILE A 392 35.94 -16.25 24.80
N HIS A 393 35.69 -15.03 25.26
CA HIS A 393 35.72 -14.69 26.68
C HIS A 393 34.72 -15.56 27.50
N GLU A 394 35.13 -16.10 28.66
CA GLU A 394 34.31 -17.06 29.43
C GLU A 394 32.99 -16.46 29.98
N GLU A 395 33.00 -15.17 30.29
CA GLU A 395 31.81 -14.42 30.77
C GLU A 395 30.90 -13.94 29.63
N ASP A 396 31.21 -14.28 28.38
CA ASP A 396 30.47 -13.79 27.23
C ASP A 396 29.10 -14.45 27.10
N VAL A 397 28.13 -13.65 26.66
CA VAL A 397 26.76 -14.11 26.34
C VAL A 397 26.58 -13.92 24.85
N VAL A 398 26.73 -15.01 24.10
CA VAL A 398 26.50 -15.01 22.65
C VAL A 398 24.99 -14.86 22.41
N GLU A 399 24.58 -13.74 21.85
CA GLU A 399 23.19 -13.48 21.49
C GLU A 399 22.71 -14.42 20.39
N GLU A 400 23.55 -14.71 19.39
CA GLU A 400 23.20 -15.58 18.27
C GLU A 400 24.39 -16.40 17.75
N LEU A 401 24.25 -17.72 17.73
CA LEU A 401 25.21 -18.67 17.15
C LEU A 401 24.57 -19.37 15.95
N VAL A 402 25.12 -19.15 14.75
CA VAL A 402 24.66 -19.75 13.49
C VAL A 402 25.76 -20.64 12.92
N LEU A 403 25.49 -21.94 12.82
CA LEU A 403 26.38 -22.89 12.14
C LEU A 403 25.62 -23.54 10.98
N SER A 404 26.12 -23.41 9.76
CA SER A 404 25.44 -23.96 8.58
C SER A 404 26.43 -24.70 7.70
N ALA A 405 26.15 -25.97 7.39
CA ALA A 405 27.01 -26.78 6.54
C ALA A 405 26.22 -27.62 5.55
N TYR A 406 26.38 -27.37 4.26
CA TYR A 406 25.72 -28.13 3.20
C TYR A 406 26.67 -29.10 2.49
N ASN A 407 27.98 -28.91 2.65
CA ASN A 407 29.00 -29.81 2.12
C ASN A 407 29.23 -31.05 3.01
N THR A 408 29.29 -32.25 2.39
CA THR A 408 29.40 -33.54 3.10
C THR A 408 30.80 -33.79 3.72
N GLY A 409 31.82 -33.03 3.33
CA GLY A 409 33.20 -33.20 3.79
C GLY A 409 33.46 -32.86 5.27
N ILE A 410 32.50 -32.23 5.95
CA ILE A 410 32.61 -31.74 7.34
C ILE A 410 32.43 -32.88 8.37
N LEU A 411 31.98 -34.07 7.92
CA LEU A 411 31.79 -35.26 8.76
C LEU A 411 33.08 -35.84 9.38
N ARG A 412 34.26 -35.28 9.08
CA ARG A 412 35.58 -35.77 9.52
C ARG A 412 36.15 -35.11 10.77
N ILE A 413 35.39 -34.31 11.53
CA ILE A 413 35.82 -33.87 12.86
C ILE A 413 35.93 -35.13 13.75
N LYS A 414 37.15 -35.66 13.91
CA LYS A 414 37.48 -36.81 14.78
C LYS A 414 36.79 -36.64 16.13
N ASN A 415 36.35 -37.76 16.75
CA ASN A 415 35.57 -37.88 18.01
C ASN A 415 36.19 -37.29 19.29
N LYS A 416 36.95 -36.19 19.18
CA LYS A 416 37.44 -35.43 20.33
C LYS A 416 36.39 -34.37 20.69
N PRO A 417 36.07 -34.20 21.99
CA PRO A 417 35.23 -33.09 22.43
C PRO A 417 35.86 -31.76 22.00
N ILE A 418 35.04 -30.80 21.59
CA ILE A 418 35.49 -29.44 21.29
C ILE A 418 35.99 -28.84 22.62
N PRO A 419 37.29 -28.58 22.79
CA PRO A 419 37.81 -28.00 24.02
C PRO A 419 37.54 -26.51 23.95
N GLY A 420 36.47 -26.06 24.59
CA GLY A 420 36.08 -24.67 24.59
C GLY A 420 34.66 -24.53 25.10
N TRP A 421 34.45 -23.57 25.98
CA TRP A 421 33.14 -23.20 26.51
C TRP A 421 32.51 -22.21 25.53
N VAL A 422 31.32 -22.51 25.00
CA VAL A 422 30.58 -21.56 24.12
C VAL A 422 29.83 -20.50 24.95
N GLY A 423 29.89 -20.60 26.29
CA GLY A 423 29.25 -19.67 27.20
C GLY A 423 27.73 -19.85 27.29
N LYS A 424 27.03 -18.77 27.59
CA LYS A 424 25.56 -18.68 27.52
C LYS A 424 25.17 -18.26 26.11
N VAL A 425 24.24 -18.99 25.48
CA VAL A 425 23.76 -18.72 24.12
C VAL A 425 22.27 -18.41 24.19
N LYS A 426 21.84 -17.24 23.69
CA LYS A 426 20.41 -16.89 23.62
C LYS A 426 19.72 -17.56 22.42
N LYS A 427 20.33 -17.53 21.24
CA LYS A 427 19.79 -18.13 20.00
C LYS A 427 20.81 -19.05 19.35
N LEU A 428 20.39 -20.29 19.04
CA LEU A 428 21.24 -21.29 18.41
C LEU A 428 20.57 -21.86 17.16
N ARG A 429 21.18 -21.65 15.99
CA ARG A 429 20.70 -22.15 14.70
C ARG A 429 21.73 -23.07 14.06
N LEU A 430 21.37 -24.34 13.86
CA LEU A 430 22.23 -25.34 13.22
C LEU A 430 21.55 -25.91 11.98
N SER A 431 22.20 -25.79 10.83
CA SER A 431 21.64 -26.22 9.54
C SER A 431 22.54 -27.23 8.81
N GLY A 432 21.92 -28.22 8.19
CA GLY A 432 22.58 -29.26 7.42
C GLY A 432 23.48 -30.16 8.27
N HIS A 433 24.70 -30.40 7.83
CA HIS A 433 25.69 -31.23 8.52
C HIS A 433 26.17 -30.62 9.85
N ALA A 434 25.92 -29.33 10.09
CA ALA A 434 26.31 -28.64 11.32
C ALA A 434 25.60 -29.19 12.55
N VAL A 435 24.40 -29.78 12.38
CA VAL A 435 23.63 -30.38 13.48
C VAL A 435 24.41 -31.50 14.19
N ASN A 436 25.34 -32.19 13.51
CA ASN A 436 26.20 -33.22 14.13
C ASN A 436 27.16 -32.67 15.20
N ILE A 437 27.37 -31.36 15.24
CA ILE A 437 28.22 -30.71 16.25
C ILE A 437 27.42 -30.40 17.51
N PHE A 438 26.08 -30.38 17.45
CA PHE A 438 25.24 -30.05 18.59
C PHE A 438 25.55 -30.85 19.86
N PRO A 439 25.69 -32.20 19.84
CA PRO A 439 26.04 -32.97 21.03
C PRO A 439 27.44 -32.65 21.58
N LYS A 440 28.29 -32.02 20.77
CA LYS A 440 29.67 -31.64 21.10
C LYS A 440 29.76 -30.20 21.65
N LEU A 441 28.72 -29.38 21.48
CA LEU A 441 28.65 -28.04 22.05
C LEU A 441 28.40 -28.15 23.57
N ARG A 442 29.36 -27.69 24.37
CA ARG A 442 29.20 -27.62 25.83
C ARG A 442 28.48 -26.31 26.18
N LEU A 443 27.16 -26.39 26.36
CA LEU A 443 26.32 -25.28 26.85
C LEU A 443 26.42 -25.16 28.38
N HIS A 444 26.25 -23.93 28.89
CA HIS A 444 26.24 -23.67 30.33
C HIS A 444 25.08 -24.40 31.04
N LYS A 445 25.27 -24.78 32.32
CA LYS A 445 24.21 -25.43 33.11
C LYS A 445 22.98 -24.53 33.32
N GLU A 446 23.21 -23.22 33.46
CA GLU A 446 22.16 -22.20 33.64
C GLU A 446 21.84 -21.48 32.31
N ASN A 447 21.88 -22.20 31.18
CA ASN A 447 21.56 -21.59 29.89
C ASN A 447 20.05 -21.37 29.75
N GLU A 448 19.65 -20.14 29.42
CA GLU A 448 18.28 -19.76 29.09
C GLU A 448 18.24 -19.29 27.63
N MET A 449 17.79 -20.17 26.74
CA MET A 449 17.68 -19.92 25.30
C MET A 449 16.32 -19.30 24.95
N GLU A 450 16.36 -18.24 24.16
CA GLU A 450 15.21 -17.70 23.46
C GLU A 450 14.82 -18.64 22.30
N GLU A 451 15.79 -19.20 21.58
CA GLU A 451 15.52 -19.96 20.35
C GLU A 451 16.57 -21.05 20.09
N LEU A 452 16.11 -22.27 19.77
CA LEU A 452 16.92 -23.38 19.29
C LEU A 452 16.31 -23.93 18.00
N VAL A 453 16.99 -23.77 16.87
CA VAL A 453 16.57 -24.27 15.56
C VAL A 453 17.58 -25.27 15.02
N LEU A 454 17.11 -26.50 14.75
CA LEU A 454 17.90 -27.56 14.13
C LEU A 454 17.24 -28.00 12.82
N ASP A 455 17.95 -27.87 11.71
CA ASP A 455 17.39 -28.09 10.38
C ASP A 455 18.25 -28.97 9.49
N THR A 456 17.67 -30.03 8.92
CA THR A 456 18.36 -31.04 8.10
C THR A 456 17.51 -31.48 6.90
N TYR A 457 17.33 -30.60 5.92
CA TYR A 457 16.41 -30.85 4.79
C TYR A 457 16.83 -31.98 3.81
N ASN A 458 18.13 -32.33 3.66
CA ASN A 458 18.56 -32.97 2.41
C ASN A 458 19.32 -34.32 2.45
N LYS A 459 19.93 -34.82 3.54
CA LYS A 459 20.70 -36.09 3.50
C LYS A 459 20.69 -36.90 4.82
N LEU A 460 20.60 -38.23 4.70
CA LEU A 460 20.67 -39.20 5.80
C LEU A 460 22.05 -39.18 6.49
N GLU A 461 23.10 -38.96 5.70
CA GLU A 461 24.49 -38.79 6.14
C GLU A 461 24.71 -37.57 7.06
N SER A 462 23.82 -36.58 7.00
CA SER A 462 23.86 -35.38 7.85
C SER A 462 23.48 -35.66 9.30
N PHE A 463 23.01 -36.87 9.64
CA PHE A 463 22.56 -37.23 10.99
C PHE A 463 23.27 -38.46 11.60
N ALA A 464 24.15 -39.13 10.84
CA ALA A 464 24.81 -40.37 11.26
C ALA A 464 25.61 -40.25 12.56
N GLY A 465 26.23 -39.08 12.82
CA GLY A 465 27.02 -38.84 14.04
C GLY A 465 26.17 -38.67 15.32
N ILE A 466 24.84 -38.49 15.17
CA ILE A 466 23.94 -38.30 16.31
C ILE A 466 23.35 -39.63 16.76
N GLU A 467 23.26 -40.67 15.92
CA GLU A 467 22.68 -41.97 16.27
C GLU A 467 23.34 -42.61 17.51
N GLU A 468 24.67 -42.48 17.65
CA GLU A 468 25.46 -43.03 18.76
C GLU A 468 25.31 -42.27 20.10
N VAL A 469 24.66 -41.10 20.11
CA VAL A 469 24.48 -40.28 21.31
C VAL A 469 23.42 -40.89 22.25
N GLU A 470 23.73 -41.00 23.54
CA GLU A 470 22.82 -41.56 24.55
C GLU A 470 21.56 -40.70 24.76
N ARG A 471 20.47 -41.32 25.22
CA ARG A 471 19.22 -40.63 25.62
C ARG A 471 19.49 -39.59 26.72
N ASN A 472 18.73 -38.48 26.70
CA ASN A 472 18.79 -37.42 27.72
C ASN A 472 20.21 -36.92 28.05
N SER A 473 21.15 -37.05 27.11
CA SER A 473 22.56 -36.71 27.32
C SER A 473 22.88 -35.26 26.92
N ILE A 474 22.06 -34.66 26.06
CA ILE A 474 22.27 -33.29 25.57
C ILE A 474 21.48 -32.31 26.44
N TRP A 475 22.17 -31.67 27.39
CA TRP A 475 21.57 -30.61 28.21
C TRP A 475 21.38 -29.32 27.40
N ILE A 476 20.12 -28.85 27.31
CA ILE A 476 19.79 -27.59 26.60
C ILE A 476 19.27 -26.48 27.51
N GLY A 477 19.14 -26.73 28.82
CA GLY A 477 18.66 -25.72 29.78
C GLY A 477 17.17 -25.40 29.62
N ARG A 478 16.81 -24.12 29.77
CA ARG A 478 15.46 -23.59 29.50
C ARG A 478 15.42 -23.04 28.08
N VAL A 479 14.36 -23.33 27.33
CA VAL A 479 14.20 -22.95 25.93
C VAL A 479 12.79 -22.40 25.70
N ARG A 480 12.68 -21.17 25.21
CA ARG A 480 11.41 -20.54 24.86
C ARG A 480 10.86 -21.08 23.52
N ARG A 481 11.69 -21.19 22.48
CA ARG A 481 11.28 -21.72 21.17
C ARG A 481 12.19 -22.86 20.71
N LEU A 482 11.62 -24.03 20.42
CA LEU A 482 12.35 -25.20 19.92
C LEU A 482 11.78 -25.63 18.56
N GLU A 483 12.61 -25.57 17.52
CA GLU A 483 12.23 -25.94 16.16
C GLU A 483 13.15 -27.04 15.62
N LEU A 484 12.56 -28.19 15.25
CA LEU A 484 13.28 -29.33 14.68
C LEU A 484 12.70 -29.70 13.31
N LYS A 485 13.55 -29.66 12.27
CA LYS A 485 13.17 -29.91 10.87
C LYS A 485 13.98 -31.05 10.24
N GLY A 486 13.29 -31.92 9.51
CA GLY A 486 13.89 -33.05 8.80
C GLY A 486 14.37 -34.16 9.75
N TYR A 487 15.58 -34.69 9.53
CA TYR A 487 16.20 -35.67 10.44
C TYR A 487 16.48 -35.12 11.84
N ALA A 488 16.56 -33.80 12.01
CA ALA A 488 16.82 -33.16 13.28
C ALA A 488 15.77 -33.50 14.33
N VAL A 489 14.53 -33.84 13.90
CA VAL A 489 13.48 -34.33 14.81
C VAL A 489 13.97 -35.55 15.60
N GLY A 490 14.79 -36.43 14.99
CA GLY A 490 15.40 -37.61 15.61
C GLY A 490 16.24 -37.33 16.86
N ILE A 491 16.63 -36.07 17.10
CA ILE A 491 17.41 -35.70 18.28
C ILE A 491 16.54 -35.53 19.53
N LEU A 492 15.22 -35.38 19.36
CA LEU A 492 14.30 -35.03 20.44
C LEU A 492 14.42 -35.96 21.67
N PRO A 493 14.49 -37.32 21.55
CA PRO A 493 14.68 -38.20 22.70
C PRO A 493 16.05 -38.09 23.40
N LYS A 494 16.99 -37.37 22.80
CA LYS A 494 18.35 -37.16 23.30
C LYS A 494 18.49 -35.84 24.07
N LEU A 495 17.53 -34.94 23.91
CA LEU A 495 17.50 -33.65 24.58
C LEU A 495 17.07 -33.79 26.04
N ARG A 496 17.79 -33.13 26.93
CA ARG A 496 17.43 -32.98 28.34
C ARG A 496 17.03 -31.53 28.60
N ILE A 497 15.72 -31.32 28.72
CA ILE A 497 15.08 -30.03 29.00
C ILE A 497 14.91 -29.85 30.52
N HIS A 498 15.10 -28.64 31.02
CA HIS A 498 14.86 -28.32 32.44
C HIS A 498 13.40 -28.62 32.84
N GLU A 499 13.17 -29.17 34.05
CA GLU A 499 11.84 -29.59 34.52
C GLU A 499 10.83 -28.43 34.57
N GLU A 500 11.26 -27.27 35.08
CA GLU A 500 10.46 -26.03 35.10
C GLU A 500 10.47 -25.23 33.77
N ASN A 501 10.78 -25.85 32.63
CA ASN A 501 10.76 -25.12 31.35
C ASN A 501 9.33 -24.78 30.93
N VAL A 502 9.11 -23.51 30.60
CA VAL A 502 7.89 -23.02 29.95
C VAL A 502 8.26 -22.58 28.54
N MET A 503 7.97 -23.44 27.57
CA MET A 503 8.20 -23.24 26.15
C MET A 503 7.03 -22.47 25.54
N GLU A 504 7.34 -21.40 24.84
CA GLU A 504 6.38 -20.64 24.03
C GLU A 504 5.99 -21.44 22.78
N GLU A 505 6.96 -22.07 22.11
CA GLU A 505 6.70 -22.77 20.84
C GLU A 505 7.55 -24.04 20.71
N LEU A 506 6.89 -25.15 20.35
CA LEU A 506 7.52 -26.39 19.92
C LEU A 506 7.07 -26.71 18.48
N CYS A 507 7.97 -26.59 17.51
CA CYS A 507 7.68 -26.88 16.11
C CYS A 507 8.49 -28.08 15.62
N LEU A 508 7.79 -29.14 15.17
CA LEU A 508 8.41 -30.38 14.69
C LEU A 508 7.91 -30.70 13.27
N TRP A 509 8.82 -30.71 12.29
CA TRP A 509 8.47 -30.93 10.89
C TRP A 509 9.28 -32.05 10.23
N ALA A 510 8.60 -33.08 9.71
CA ALA A 510 9.26 -34.23 9.09
C ALA A 510 8.53 -34.67 7.82
N ARG A 511 9.11 -34.37 6.65
CA ARG A 511 8.53 -34.74 5.34
C ARG A 511 8.53 -36.25 5.02
N HIS A 512 9.28 -37.07 5.77
CA HIS A 512 9.36 -38.51 5.55
C HIS A 512 9.40 -39.29 6.86
N SER A 513 8.76 -40.45 6.91
CA SER A 513 8.73 -41.35 8.09
C SER A 513 10.11 -41.81 8.57
N LYS A 514 11.08 -41.92 7.65
CA LYS A 514 12.48 -42.26 7.97
C LYS A 514 13.12 -41.30 8.98
N TYR A 515 12.64 -40.04 9.07
CA TYR A 515 13.18 -39.03 9.98
C TYR A 515 12.83 -39.28 11.45
N ILE A 516 11.79 -40.08 11.71
CA ILE A 516 11.25 -40.32 13.05
C ILE A 516 11.35 -41.78 13.48
N THR A 517 11.93 -42.67 12.66
CA THR A 517 11.91 -44.12 12.89
C THR A 517 12.51 -44.53 14.24
N GLU A 518 13.56 -43.84 14.70
CA GLU A 518 14.12 -44.07 16.05
C GLU A 518 13.18 -43.61 17.15
N ILE A 519 12.50 -42.47 16.98
CA ILE A 519 11.54 -41.94 17.97
C ILE A 519 10.31 -42.84 18.10
N LEU A 520 9.91 -43.50 17.02
CA LEU A 520 8.78 -44.44 17.06
C LEU A 520 9.07 -45.67 17.93
N LYS A 521 10.34 -46.04 18.13
CA LYS A 521 10.73 -47.12 19.06
C LYS A 521 10.56 -46.75 20.53
N GLU A 522 10.29 -45.48 20.83
CA GLU A 522 10.06 -45.00 22.19
C GLU A 522 8.78 -45.54 22.81
N GLU A 523 8.79 -45.69 24.13
CA GLU A 523 7.55 -45.89 24.90
C GLU A 523 6.67 -44.64 24.82
N SER A 524 5.34 -44.80 24.87
CA SER A 524 4.41 -43.66 24.88
C SER A 524 4.61 -42.80 26.14
N ASN A 525 4.48 -41.48 26.00
CA ASN A 525 4.75 -40.49 27.06
C ASN A 525 6.17 -40.56 27.67
N SER A 526 7.20 -40.99 26.92
CA SER A 526 8.58 -41.08 27.43
C SER A 526 9.40 -39.80 27.23
N ILE A 527 9.03 -38.95 26.28
CA ILE A 527 9.82 -37.77 25.87
C ILE A 527 9.32 -36.53 26.61
N TRP A 528 10.06 -36.09 27.61
CA TRP A 528 9.70 -34.90 28.39
C TRP A 528 9.92 -33.59 27.60
N VAL A 529 8.87 -32.78 27.44
CA VAL A 529 8.92 -31.46 26.77
C VAL A 529 8.58 -30.26 27.67
N GLY A 530 8.21 -30.50 28.92
CA GLY A 530 7.85 -29.44 29.88
C GLY A 530 6.43 -28.87 29.68
N ARG A 531 6.25 -27.58 29.98
CA ARG A 531 5.03 -26.81 29.65
C ARG A 531 5.20 -26.18 28.27
N VAL A 532 4.25 -26.36 27.36
CA VAL A 532 4.29 -25.87 25.97
C VAL A 532 3.02 -25.09 25.67
N LYS A 533 3.17 -23.82 25.30
CA LYS A 533 2.05 -22.95 24.91
C LYS A 533 1.57 -23.24 23.49
N GLU A 534 2.47 -23.28 22.52
CA GLU A 534 2.16 -23.57 21.12
C GLU A 534 2.88 -24.83 20.64
N LEU A 535 2.12 -25.75 20.05
CA LEU A 535 2.64 -26.99 19.49
C LEU A 535 2.22 -27.13 18.03
N ASP A 536 3.22 -27.15 17.15
CA ASP A 536 3.05 -27.30 15.72
C ASP A 536 3.70 -28.62 15.27
N LEU A 537 2.88 -29.58 14.85
CA LEU A 537 3.34 -30.86 14.31
C LEU A 537 2.92 -31.00 12.85
N GLY A 538 3.91 -31.06 11.96
CA GLY A 538 3.69 -31.20 10.52
C GLY A 538 4.13 -32.54 9.93
N GLU A 539 3.32 -33.03 8.99
CA GLU A 539 3.60 -34.22 8.18
C GLU A 539 3.77 -35.49 9.04
N PHE A 540 4.92 -36.15 8.99
CA PHE A 540 5.13 -37.41 9.70
C PHE A 540 5.37 -37.23 11.21
N THR A 541 5.73 -36.03 11.70
CA THR A 541 5.95 -35.81 13.15
C THR A 541 4.68 -35.97 13.97
N LEU A 542 3.51 -35.95 13.33
CA LEU A 542 2.30 -36.29 14.04
C LEU A 542 2.37 -37.67 14.69
N ASN A 543 3.03 -38.66 14.07
CA ASN A 543 3.19 -39.99 14.66
C ASN A 543 4.01 -40.02 15.97
N ILE A 544 4.78 -38.98 16.28
CA ILE A 544 5.53 -38.90 17.55
C ILE A 544 4.72 -38.24 18.68
N PHE A 545 3.51 -37.73 18.40
CA PHE A 545 2.72 -37.00 19.39
C PHE A 545 2.40 -37.84 20.63
N SER A 546 2.08 -39.13 20.48
CA SER A 546 1.84 -40.03 21.63
C SER A 546 3.10 -40.35 22.45
N LYS A 547 4.29 -40.00 21.94
CA LYS A 547 5.56 -40.17 22.65
C LYS A 547 5.90 -38.95 23.51
N LEU A 548 5.31 -37.78 23.24
CA LEU A 548 5.55 -36.54 23.98
C LEU A 548 4.82 -36.54 25.33
N ARG A 549 5.54 -36.17 26.39
CA ARG A 549 5.03 -36.01 27.75
C ARG A 549 5.04 -34.54 28.15
N PHE A 550 3.84 -34.00 28.34
CA PHE A 550 3.61 -32.63 28.85
C PHE A 550 3.45 -32.63 30.37
N HIS A 551 3.72 -31.48 30.99
CA HIS A 551 3.40 -31.24 32.40
C HIS A 551 1.87 -31.30 32.64
N GLU A 552 1.42 -31.75 33.81
CA GLU A 552 -0.01 -31.94 34.13
C GLU A 552 -0.81 -30.63 34.08
N GLU A 553 -0.19 -29.54 34.57
CA GLU A 553 -0.75 -28.18 34.55
C GLU A 553 -0.53 -27.43 33.21
N ASN A 554 -0.28 -28.14 32.10
CA ASN A 554 -0.08 -27.47 30.82
C ASN A 554 -1.35 -26.75 30.33
N VAL A 555 -1.20 -25.47 30.00
CA VAL A 555 -2.23 -24.67 29.34
C VAL A 555 -1.71 -24.32 27.95
N MET A 556 -2.26 -24.98 26.94
CA MET A 556 -1.87 -24.82 25.54
C MET A 556 -2.69 -23.69 24.91
N GLU A 557 -2.00 -22.68 24.41
CA GLU A 557 -2.59 -21.57 23.67
C GLU A 557 -2.98 -22.02 22.25
N LYS A 558 -2.16 -22.84 21.58
CA LYS A 558 -2.44 -23.34 20.22
C LYS A 558 -1.90 -24.75 19.99
N LEU A 559 -2.72 -25.58 19.34
CA LEU A 559 -2.31 -26.87 18.76
C LEU A 559 -2.63 -26.88 17.27
N ASN A 560 -1.60 -26.92 16.43
CA ASN A 560 -1.75 -27.03 14.97
C ASN A 560 -1.23 -28.38 14.48
N LEU A 561 -2.12 -29.18 13.89
CA LEU A 561 -1.78 -30.47 13.32
C LEU A 561 -2.12 -30.46 11.82
N ASN A 562 -1.08 -30.49 10.97
CA ASN A 562 -1.23 -30.45 9.52
C ASN A 562 -0.60 -31.68 8.85
N ILE A 563 -1.39 -32.43 8.08
CA ILE A 563 -0.92 -33.60 7.32
C ILE A 563 -1.38 -33.50 5.86
N CYS A 564 -0.50 -33.14 4.93
CA CYS A 564 -0.89 -33.09 3.51
C CYS A 564 -0.94 -34.48 2.84
N CYS A 565 -0.18 -35.46 3.33
CA CYS A 565 -0.06 -36.79 2.72
C CYS A 565 -0.51 -37.93 3.65
N PRO A 566 -1.22 -38.96 3.16
CA PRO A 566 -1.60 -40.11 3.98
C PRO A 566 -0.32 -40.83 4.43
N PRO A 567 -0.01 -40.90 5.74
CA PRO A 567 1.20 -41.56 6.17
C PRO A 567 1.02 -43.08 6.01
N HIS A 568 1.88 -43.70 5.20
CA HIS A 568 2.07 -45.15 5.29
C HIS A 568 2.57 -45.47 6.69
N THR A 569 1.79 -46.24 7.45
CA THR A 569 1.96 -46.63 8.88
C THR A 569 1.55 -45.57 9.91
N THR A 570 0.47 -45.83 10.66
CA THR A 570 -0.12 -44.91 11.63
C THR A 570 -0.10 -45.50 13.03
N GLU A 571 1.04 -45.40 13.71
CA GLU A 571 1.22 -45.89 15.09
C GLU A 571 0.22 -45.25 16.06
N ILE A 572 -0.10 -43.96 15.86
CA ILE A 572 -1.12 -43.26 16.66
C ILE A 572 -2.55 -43.76 16.41
N LEU A 573 -2.87 -44.39 15.28
CA LEU A 573 -4.21 -45.00 15.14
C LEU A 573 -4.37 -46.23 16.04
N LYS A 574 -3.26 -46.86 16.45
CA LYS A 574 -3.29 -48.00 17.37
C LYS A 574 -3.53 -47.57 18.82
N GLU A 575 -3.34 -46.29 19.13
CA GLU A 575 -3.57 -45.74 20.46
C GLU A 575 -5.06 -45.79 20.82
N GLU A 576 -5.35 -46.00 22.12
CA GLU A 576 -6.71 -45.98 22.63
C GLU A 576 -7.32 -44.55 22.55
N SER A 577 -8.63 -44.44 22.43
CA SER A 577 -9.31 -43.13 22.45
C SER A 577 -9.05 -42.42 23.78
N ASN A 578 -8.87 -41.10 23.75
CA ASN A 578 -8.50 -40.27 24.90
C ASN A 578 -7.16 -40.64 25.57
N SER A 579 -6.21 -41.23 24.85
CA SER A 579 -4.90 -41.59 25.40
C SER A 579 -3.92 -40.41 25.44
N ILE A 580 -4.08 -39.41 24.57
CA ILE A 580 -3.13 -38.28 24.45
C ILE A 580 -3.66 -37.10 25.26
N TRP A 581 -3.07 -36.89 26.45
CA TRP A 581 -3.41 -35.76 27.31
C TRP A 581 -2.83 -34.44 26.78
N VAL A 582 -3.69 -33.46 26.48
CA VAL A 582 -3.29 -32.13 25.96
C VAL A 582 -3.57 -30.97 26.93
N GLY A 583 -4.15 -31.25 28.11
CA GLY A 583 -4.44 -30.24 29.13
C GLY A 583 -5.65 -29.36 28.80
N LYS A 584 -5.56 -28.07 29.17
CA LYS A 584 -6.51 -27.01 28.76
C LYS A 584 -6.02 -26.39 27.45
N MET A 585 -6.91 -26.16 26.50
CA MET A 585 -6.58 -25.75 25.13
C MET A 585 -7.44 -24.57 24.70
N LYS A 586 -6.79 -23.48 24.27
CA LYS A 586 -7.49 -22.31 23.73
C LYS A 586 -7.82 -22.47 22.24
N ARG A 587 -6.89 -22.96 21.41
CA ARG A 587 -7.11 -23.12 19.95
C ARG A 587 -6.67 -24.49 19.45
N LEU A 588 -7.50 -25.10 18.62
CA LEU A 588 -7.23 -26.39 17.98
C LEU A 588 -7.50 -26.31 16.48
N ASP A 589 -6.44 -26.45 15.69
CA ASP A 589 -6.48 -26.46 14.24
C ASP A 589 -6.09 -27.86 13.74
N LEU A 590 -7.04 -28.60 13.16
CA LEU A 590 -6.79 -29.90 12.54
C LEU A 590 -7.12 -29.86 11.06
N GLU A 591 -6.08 -30.00 10.24
CA GLU A 591 -6.22 -30.02 8.79
C GLU A 591 -5.98 -31.41 8.20
N TRP A 592 -6.69 -31.72 7.12
CA TRP A 592 -6.48 -32.90 6.27
C TRP A 592 -6.61 -34.22 7.06
N TYR A 593 -5.56 -35.05 7.10
CA TYR A 593 -5.57 -36.34 7.82
C TYR A 593 -5.47 -36.16 9.34
N ALA A 594 -5.14 -34.96 9.84
CA ALA A 594 -5.05 -34.72 11.29
C ALA A 594 -6.42 -34.82 11.99
N VAL A 595 -7.52 -34.55 11.27
CA VAL A 595 -8.88 -34.68 11.79
C VAL A 595 -9.14 -36.09 12.33
N GLU A 596 -8.59 -37.13 11.72
CA GLU A 596 -8.72 -38.54 12.16
C GLU A 596 -8.20 -38.76 13.59
N ARG A 597 -7.33 -37.88 14.08
CA ARG A 597 -6.68 -37.97 15.40
C ARG A 597 -7.48 -37.35 16.53
N LEU A 598 -8.52 -36.58 16.20
CA LEU A 598 -9.35 -35.89 17.18
C LEU A 598 -9.86 -36.83 18.31
N PRO A 599 -10.32 -38.08 18.05
CA PRO A 599 -10.74 -39.03 19.10
C PRO A 599 -9.64 -39.49 20.06
N LYS A 600 -8.37 -39.30 19.70
CA LYS A 600 -7.23 -39.72 20.51
C LYS A 600 -6.85 -38.64 21.53
N LEU A 601 -7.28 -37.39 21.29
CA LEU A 601 -7.00 -36.25 22.16
C LEU A 601 -7.91 -36.26 23.40
N ARG A 602 -7.31 -36.17 24.58
CA ARG A 602 -8.00 -36.01 25.86
C ARG A 602 -7.79 -34.59 26.39
N MET A 603 -8.87 -33.81 26.39
CA MET A 603 -8.91 -32.46 26.95
C MET A 603 -9.42 -32.48 28.40
N HIS A 604 -9.09 -31.44 29.17
CA HIS A 604 -9.63 -31.25 30.51
C HIS A 604 -11.17 -31.10 30.51
N GLY A 605 -11.86 -31.57 31.54
CA GLY A 605 -13.33 -31.53 31.61
C GLY A 605 -13.92 -30.11 31.57
N GLU A 606 -13.22 -29.16 32.20
CA GLU A 606 -13.53 -27.72 32.21
C GLU A 606 -12.84 -26.94 31.08
N ASN A 607 -12.65 -27.55 29.90
CA ASN A 607 -11.99 -26.85 28.80
C ASN A 607 -12.88 -25.70 28.26
N GLU A 608 -12.28 -24.52 28.15
CA GLU A 608 -12.89 -23.35 27.51
C GLU A 608 -12.02 -22.95 26.32
N MET A 609 -12.47 -23.34 25.13
CA MET A 609 -11.77 -23.15 23.86
C MET A 609 -12.22 -21.86 23.20
N GLU A 610 -11.27 -21.05 22.76
CA GLU A 610 -11.50 -19.88 21.91
C GLU A 610 -11.89 -20.33 20.50
N GLU A 611 -11.17 -21.29 19.92
CA GLU A 611 -11.34 -21.68 18.52
C GLU A 611 -11.13 -23.18 18.28
N LEU A 612 -12.06 -23.78 17.54
CA LEU A 612 -11.96 -25.13 17.00
C LEU A 612 -12.16 -25.07 15.49
N ASP A 613 -11.08 -25.28 14.72
CA ASP A 613 -11.11 -25.32 13.26
C ASP A 613 -10.75 -26.72 12.75
N LEU A 614 -11.67 -27.33 12.01
CA LEU A 614 -11.54 -28.68 11.49
C LEU A 614 -11.82 -28.67 9.98
N TRP A 615 -10.82 -29.09 9.22
CA TRP A 615 -10.88 -29.08 7.76
C TRP A 615 -10.43 -30.42 7.18
N THR A 616 -11.28 -31.07 6.38
CA THR A 616 -10.85 -32.25 5.62
C THR A 616 -11.60 -32.44 4.31
N ARG A 617 -10.84 -32.70 3.23
CA ARG A 617 -11.38 -33.00 1.90
C ARG A 617 -11.71 -34.48 1.68
N ARG A 618 -11.31 -35.40 2.58
CA ARG A 618 -11.56 -36.85 2.41
C ARG A 618 -12.51 -37.40 3.48
N PRO A 619 -13.51 -38.22 3.09
CA PRO A 619 -14.42 -38.86 4.04
C PRO A 619 -13.72 -39.92 4.91
N ASP A 620 -12.67 -40.57 4.41
CA ASP A 620 -11.94 -41.59 5.17
C ASP A 620 -11.36 -41.03 6.48
N ASN A 621 -10.96 -39.75 6.48
CA ASN A 621 -10.35 -39.07 7.63
C ASN A 621 -11.31 -38.91 8.81
N ILE A 622 -12.61 -39.11 8.61
CA ILE A 622 -13.64 -39.01 9.67
C ILE A 622 -14.34 -40.35 9.93
N ALA A 623 -13.98 -41.42 9.20
CA ALA A 623 -14.71 -42.69 9.23
C ALA A 623 -14.67 -43.38 10.61
N GLU A 624 -13.60 -43.21 11.40
CA GLU A 624 -13.54 -43.65 12.80
C GLU A 624 -14.48 -42.82 13.68
N ILE A 625 -14.45 -41.49 13.54
CA ILE A 625 -15.26 -40.54 14.32
C ILE A 625 -16.75 -40.82 14.12
N LEU A 626 -17.16 -41.08 12.87
CA LEU A 626 -18.56 -41.37 12.54
C LEU A 626 -19.08 -42.68 13.16
N ARG A 627 -18.19 -43.66 13.39
CA ARG A 627 -18.51 -44.93 14.08
C ARG A 627 -18.68 -44.77 15.60
N MET A 628 -18.20 -43.68 16.19
CA MET A 628 -18.35 -43.42 17.62
C MET A 628 -19.79 -43.10 18.00
N LYS A 629 -20.15 -43.21 19.29
CA LYS A 629 -21.46 -42.75 19.79
C LYS A 629 -21.59 -41.23 19.65
N ASN A 630 -22.81 -40.71 19.52
CA ASN A 630 -23.02 -39.26 19.47
C ASN A 630 -22.56 -38.60 20.77
N THR A 631 -22.13 -37.33 20.69
CA THR A 631 -21.59 -36.54 21.81
C THR A 631 -20.47 -37.22 22.61
N SER A 632 -19.80 -38.22 22.03
CA SER A 632 -18.71 -38.95 22.69
C SER A 632 -17.38 -38.23 22.61
N LEU A 633 -17.26 -37.25 21.70
CA LEU A 633 -16.07 -36.41 21.57
C LEU A 633 -16.24 -35.11 22.34
N TRP A 634 -15.92 -35.13 23.63
CA TRP A 634 -16.06 -33.95 24.51
C TRP A 634 -15.01 -32.88 24.17
N VAL A 635 -15.46 -31.66 23.84
CA VAL A 635 -14.57 -30.50 23.55
C VAL A 635 -14.76 -29.33 24.53
N GLY A 636 -15.74 -29.41 25.43
CA GLY A 636 -16.01 -28.39 26.46
C GLY A 636 -16.86 -27.22 25.94
N LYS A 637 -16.54 -26.00 26.37
CA LYS A 637 -17.11 -24.75 25.82
C LYS A 637 -16.25 -24.29 24.64
N VAL A 638 -16.88 -23.82 23.57
CA VAL A 638 -16.22 -23.37 22.34
C VAL A 638 -16.83 -22.03 21.92
N LYS A 639 -16.00 -20.98 21.82
CA LYS A 639 -16.43 -19.65 21.35
C LYS A 639 -16.59 -19.61 19.83
N THR A 640 -15.64 -20.14 19.07
CA THR A 640 -15.68 -20.18 17.59
C THR A 640 -15.54 -21.62 17.11
N LEU A 641 -16.49 -22.09 16.33
CA LEU A 641 -16.47 -23.42 15.71
C LEU A 641 -16.56 -23.30 14.19
N ARG A 642 -15.50 -23.77 13.51
CA ARG A 642 -15.39 -23.79 12.06
C ARG A 642 -15.27 -25.23 11.58
N LEU A 643 -16.22 -25.68 10.77
CA LEU A 643 -16.20 -27.01 10.17
C LEU A 643 -16.37 -26.89 8.66
N GLU A 644 -15.37 -27.39 7.93
CA GLU A 644 -15.34 -27.29 6.48
C GLU A 644 -15.28 -28.65 5.78
N LYS A 645 -15.95 -28.75 4.62
CA LYS A 645 -15.99 -29.95 3.77
C LYS A 645 -16.45 -31.17 4.58
N HIS A 646 -15.75 -32.31 4.54
CA HIS A 646 -16.18 -33.52 5.24
C HIS A 646 -16.14 -33.34 6.77
N ALA A 647 -15.36 -32.41 7.33
CA ALA A 647 -15.34 -32.15 8.76
C ALA A 647 -16.70 -31.68 9.30
N MET A 648 -17.62 -31.23 8.46
CA MET A 648 -18.97 -30.95 8.93
C MET A 648 -19.66 -32.17 9.53
N GLN A 649 -19.40 -33.36 9.01
CA GLN A 649 -20.08 -34.59 9.45
C GLN A 649 -19.78 -34.95 10.91
N ILE A 650 -18.75 -34.38 11.52
CA ILE A 650 -18.44 -34.64 12.93
C ILE A 650 -19.22 -33.73 13.89
N LEU A 651 -19.95 -32.72 13.41
CA LEU A 651 -20.69 -31.77 14.25
C LEU A 651 -21.59 -32.46 15.30
N TYR A 652 -22.36 -33.47 14.90
CA TYR A 652 -23.26 -34.21 15.79
C TYR A 652 -22.55 -35.22 16.72
N LYS A 653 -21.24 -35.42 16.52
CA LYS A 653 -20.37 -36.24 17.37
C LYS A 653 -19.68 -35.40 18.45
N LEU A 654 -19.54 -34.09 18.24
CA LEU A 654 -18.99 -33.15 19.23
C LEU A 654 -19.90 -33.07 20.46
N GLY A 655 -19.30 -33.25 21.64
CA GLY A 655 -19.92 -33.00 22.94
C GLY A 655 -19.59 -31.59 23.42
N LEU A 656 -20.52 -30.66 23.20
CA LEU A 656 -20.46 -29.28 23.70
C LEU A 656 -21.12 -29.17 25.08
N HIS A 657 -20.57 -28.31 25.93
CA HIS A 657 -21.14 -28.04 27.25
C HIS A 657 -22.59 -27.50 27.16
N GLY A 658 -23.43 -27.83 28.15
CA GLY A 658 -24.84 -27.42 28.19
C GLY A 658 -25.04 -25.90 28.22
N GLU A 659 -24.09 -25.18 28.81
CA GLU A 659 -24.09 -23.71 28.92
C GLU A 659 -23.18 -23.04 27.88
N ASN A 660 -22.89 -23.70 26.75
CA ASN A 660 -22.03 -23.12 25.72
C ASN A 660 -22.63 -21.83 25.14
N VAL A 661 -21.84 -20.77 25.11
CA VAL A 661 -22.15 -19.50 24.44
C VAL A 661 -21.11 -19.29 23.34
N MET A 662 -21.51 -19.57 22.11
CA MET A 662 -20.69 -19.49 20.91
C MET A 662 -20.81 -18.09 20.30
N GLU A 663 -19.67 -17.46 20.04
CA GLU A 663 -19.57 -16.20 19.31
C GLU A 663 -19.85 -16.42 17.81
N GLU A 664 -19.32 -17.51 17.23
CA GLU A 664 -19.44 -17.79 15.81
C GLU A 664 -19.50 -19.28 15.48
N LEU A 665 -20.48 -19.66 14.66
CA LEU A 665 -20.59 -20.99 14.04
C LEU A 665 -20.53 -20.84 12.51
N VAL A 666 -19.44 -21.32 11.91
CA VAL A 666 -19.25 -21.34 10.45
C VAL A 666 -19.26 -22.78 9.97
N LEU A 667 -20.19 -23.09 9.07
CA LEU A 667 -20.28 -24.41 8.44
C LEU A 667 -20.22 -24.21 6.92
N SER A 668 -19.25 -24.82 6.24
CA SER A 668 -19.10 -24.72 4.78
C SER A 668 -18.92 -26.08 4.09
N ALA A 669 -19.86 -26.43 3.21
CA ALA A 669 -19.82 -27.63 2.38
C ALA A 669 -20.06 -27.28 0.91
N GLY A 670 -19.04 -27.51 0.07
CA GLY A 670 -19.19 -27.36 -1.39
C GLY A 670 -20.15 -28.40 -1.97
N ASP A 671 -19.90 -29.68 -1.69
CA ASP A 671 -20.71 -30.80 -2.19
C ASP A 671 -21.71 -31.34 -1.17
N SER A 672 -22.84 -31.90 -1.66
CA SER A 672 -23.87 -32.52 -0.82
C SER A 672 -23.40 -33.79 -0.10
N GLU A 673 -22.34 -34.44 -0.59
CA GLU A 673 -21.74 -35.61 0.06
C GLU A 673 -21.17 -35.26 1.45
N HIS A 674 -20.70 -34.03 1.63
CA HIS A 674 -20.14 -33.51 2.88
C HIS A 674 -21.12 -33.48 4.06
N ILE A 675 -22.43 -33.64 3.84
CA ILE A 675 -23.45 -33.52 4.88
C ILE A 675 -24.34 -34.76 5.04
N THR A 676 -24.13 -35.78 4.22
CA THR A 676 -24.99 -36.98 4.11
C THR A 676 -25.31 -37.65 5.45
N GLU A 677 -24.31 -37.89 6.30
CA GLU A 677 -24.53 -38.51 7.61
C GLU A 677 -25.29 -37.62 8.59
N ILE A 678 -25.04 -36.29 8.55
CA ILE A 678 -25.76 -35.32 9.39
C ILE A 678 -27.25 -35.33 9.04
N LEU A 679 -27.59 -35.43 7.76
CA LEU A 679 -28.99 -35.43 7.33
C LEU A 679 -29.77 -36.66 7.82
N LYS A 680 -29.10 -37.78 8.11
CA LYS A 680 -29.71 -38.97 8.72
C LYS A 680 -30.08 -38.77 10.20
N THR A 681 -29.56 -37.73 10.85
CA THR A 681 -29.90 -37.42 12.24
C THR A 681 -31.32 -36.87 12.36
N LYS A 682 -31.92 -37.00 13.55
CA LYS A 682 -33.25 -36.43 13.82
C LYS A 682 -33.17 -34.90 13.87
N ASP A 683 -34.26 -34.22 13.51
CA ASP A 683 -34.34 -32.77 13.66
C ASP A 683 -34.17 -32.35 15.12
N LYS A 684 -33.57 -31.18 15.35
CA LYS A 684 -33.27 -30.65 16.70
C LYS A 684 -32.45 -31.62 17.58
N SER A 685 -31.60 -32.45 16.97
CA SER A 685 -30.76 -33.42 17.71
C SER A 685 -29.34 -32.92 17.99
N ILE A 686 -28.88 -31.87 17.29
CA ILE A 686 -27.52 -31.35 17.41
C ILE A 686 -27.52 -30.14 18.32
N TRP A 687 -27.05 -30.31 19.56
CA TRP A 687 -26.94 -29.20 20.51
C TRP A 687 -25.77 -28.28 20.18
N VAL A 688 -26.05 -26.98 19.98
CA VAL A 688 -25.00 -25.96 19.72
C VAL A 688 -24.94 -24.86 20.81
N GLY A 689 -25.86 -24.86 21.78
CA GLY A 689 -25.92 -23.85 22.83
C GLY A 689 -26.57 -22.53 22.40
N LYS A 690 -26.09 -21.42 22.95
CA LYS A 690 -26.38 -20.05 22.47
C LYS A 690 -25.37 -19.69 21.38
N VAL A 691 -25.82 -19.11 20.27
CA VAL A 691 -24.99 -18.74 19.12
C VAL A 691 -25.26 -17.29 18.76
N LYS A 692 -24.22 -16.45 18.77
CA LYS A 692 -24.30 -15.04 18.39
C LYS A 692 -24.30 -14.84 16.88
N ARG A 693 -23.43 -15.52 16.13
CA ARG A 693 -23.38 -15.45 14.66
C ARG A 693 -23.45 -16.84 14.04
N LEU A 694 -24.41 -17.04 13.13
CA LEU A 694 -24.56 -18.27 12.37
C LEU A 694 -24.54 -17.96 10.87
N LYS A 695 -23.56 -18.54 10.16
CA LYS A 695 -23.45 -18.42 8.70
C LYS A 695 -23.51 -19.80 8.06
N LEU A 696 -24.46 -19.97 7.13
CA LEU A 696 -24.66 -21.19 6.38
C LEU A 696 -24.74 -20.87 4.88
N GLU A 697 -23.92 -21.56 4.10
CA GLU A 697 -23.87 -21.41 2.64
C GLU A 697 -24.25 -22.73 1.93
N ASP A 698 -25.04 -22.62 0.86
CA ASP A 698 -25.41 -23.69 -0.06
C ASP A 698 -25.91 -24.97 0.64
N ASN A 699 -25.19 -26.08 0.51
CA ASN A 699 -25.62 -27.39 1.00
C ASN A 699 -25.77 -27.40 2.53
N THR A 700 -25.00 -26.56 3.24
CA THR A 700 -24.97 -26.51 4.72
C THR A 700 -26.31 -26.12 5.31
N ILE A 701 -27.15 -25.39 4.56
CA ILE A 701 -28.46 -24.94 5.02
C ILE A 701 -29.40 -26.10 5.36
N LYS A 702 -29.22 -27.28 4.74
CA LYS A 702 -29.96 -28.51 5.09
C LYS A 702 -29.72 -28.97 6.53
N ILE A 703 -28.67 -28.47 7.19
CA ILE A 703 -28.36 -28.78 8.59
C ILE A 703 -29.17 -27.89 9.54
N LEU A 704 -29.65 -26.73 9.10
CA LEU A 704 -30.38 -25.78 9.95
C LEU A 704 -31.53 -26.45 10.75
N PRO A 705 -32.40 -27.30 10.16
CA PRO A 705 -33.42 -28.05 10.93
C PRO A 705 -32.87 -29.05 11.97
N LYS A 706 -31.63 -29.50 11.80
CA LYS A 706 -30.96 -30.46 12.68
C LYS A 706 -30.39 -29.80 13.93
N LEU A 707 -30.10 -28.49 13.86
CA LEU A 707 -29.56 -27.73 14.98
C LEU A 707 -30.62 -27.50 16.07
N ARG A 708 -30.21 -27.69 17.32
CA ARG A 708 -30.96 -27.35 18.53
C ARG A 708 -30.29 -26.14 19.19
N ILE A 709 -30.78 -24.96 18.86
CA ILE A 709 -30.37 -23.69 19.45
C ILE A 709 -31.15 -23.48 20.76
N HIS A 710 -30.51 -22.89 21.78
CA HIS A 710 -31.15 -22.60 23.07
C HIS A 710 -32.40 -21.71 22.88
N LYS A 711 -33.44 -21.90 23.70
CA LYS A 711 -34.71 -21.14 23.56
C LYS A 711 -34.52 -19.63 23.74
N GLU A 712 -33.73 -19.25 24.73
CA GLU A 712 -33.33 -17.87 25.04
C GLU A 712 -32.12 -17.40 24.21
N ASN A 713 -31.96 -17.86 22.98
CA ASN A 713 -30.87 -17.39 22.12
C ASN A 713 -31.18 -15.98 21.60
N GLU A 714 -30.22 -15.08 21.79
CA GLU A 714 -30.23 -13.74 21.21
C GLU A 714 -29.07 -13.63 20.22
N MET A 715 -29.38 -13.83 18.95
CA MET A 715 -28.43 -13.87 17.84
C MET A 715 -28.15 -12.44 17.34
N GLU A 716 -26.87 -12.11 17.20
CA GLU A 716 -26.42 -10.87 16.57
C GLU A 716 -26.64 -10.93 15.04
N GLU A 717 -26.33 -12.07 14.40
CA GLU A 717 -26.42 -12.23 12.94
C GLU A 717 -26.79 -13.66 12.51
N LEU A 718 -27.78 -13.77 11.63
CA LEU A 718 -28.08 -14.99 10.86
C LEU A 718 -27.92 -14.69 9.37
N GLY A 719 -26.90 -15.28 8.74
CA GLY A 719 -26.65 -15.17 7.30
C GLY A 719 -26.86 -16.51 6.60
N LEU A 720 -27.81 -16.56 5.66
CA LEU A 720 -28.11 -17.74 4.84
C LEU A 720 -27.99 -17.40 3.35
N ASN A 721 -27.08 -18.06 2.64
CA ASN A 721 -26.88 -17.86 1.20
C ASN A 721 -27.08 -19.17 0.43
N VAL A 722 -27.96 -19.18 -0.57
CA VAL A 722 -28.18 -20.36 -1.44
C VAL A 722 -28.24 -19.98 -2.91
N TYR A 723 -27.32 -20.53 -3.70
CA TYR A 723 -27.32 -20.31 -5.15
C TYR A 723 -28.21 -21.30 -5.93
N HIS A 724 -28.58 -22.45 -5.35
CA HIS A 724 -29.35 -23.49 -6.03
C HIS A 724 -30.57 -24.01 -5.25
N SER A 725 -31.76 -24.01 -5.88
CA SER A 725 -33.04 -24.46 -5.27
C SER A 725 -33.01 -25.89 -4.69
N LYS A 726 -32.24 -26.79 -5.30
CA LYS A 726 -32.06 -28.18 -4.84
C LYS A 726 -31.52 -28.28 -3.40
N HIS A 727 -30.89 -27.22 -2.90
CA HIS A 727 -30.35 -27.20 -1.53
C HIS A 727 -31.45 -26.99 -0.48
N ILE A 728 -32.61 -26.44 -0.84
CA ILE A 728 -33.67 -26.06 0.12
C ILE A 728 -34.95 -26.89 0.00
N THR A 729 -35.06 -27.78 -0.99
CA THR A 729 -36.29 -28.54 -1.31
C THR A 729 -36.86 -29.31 -0.12
N GLU A 730 -36.00 -29.84 0.77
CA GLU A 730 -36.45 -30.55 1.98
C GLU A 730 -36.98 -29.60 3.04
N ILE A 731 -36.33 -28.45 3.23
CA ILE A 731 -36.74 -27.40 4.19
C ILE A 731 -38.10 -26.82 3.78
N LEU A 732 -38.34 -26.62 2.49
CA LEU A 732 -39.60 -26.08 2.00
C LEU A 732 -40.82 -26.97 2.31
N LYS A 733 -40.62 -28.29 2.45
CA LYS A 733 -41.67 -29.25 2.83
C LYS A 733 -42.03 -29.20 4.32
N MET A 734 -41.22 -28.53 5.14
CA MET A 734 -41.48 -28.41 6.57
C MET A 734 -42.63 -27.45 6.86
N GLU A 735 -43.23 -27.56 8.05
CA GLU A 735 -44.23 -26.62 8.53
C GLU A 735 -43.61 -25.22 8.75
N ASN A 736 -44.43 -24.18 8.62
CA ASN A 736 -43.98 -22.81 8.90
C ASN A 736 -43.60 -22.66 10.38
N ASN A 737 -42.62 -21.81 10.67
CA ASN A 737 -42.05 -21.60 12.01
C ASN A 737 -41.47 -22.87 12.69
N SER A 738 -41.22 -23.95 11.94
CA SER A 738 -40.71 -25.21 12.51
C SER A 738 -39.24 -25.15 12.95
N ILE A 739 -38.46 -24.24 12.36
CA ILE A 739 -37.03 -24.03 12.62
C ILE A 739 -36.85 -22.87 13.60
N TRP A 740 -36.78 -23.17 14.90
CA TRP A 740 -36.61 -22.15 15.94
C TRP A 740 -35.18 -21.57 15.95
N ILE A 741 -35.06 -20.25 15.81
CA ILE A 741 -33.77 -19.52 15.82
C ILE A 741 -33.64 -18.47 16.95
N GLY A 742 -34.73 -18.21 17.69
CA GLY A 742 -34.72 -17.27 18.82
C GLY A 742 -34.97 -15.81 18.41
N LYS A 743 -34.33 -14.87 19.10
CA LYS A 743 -34.28 -13.45 18.71
C LYS A 743 -33.09 -13.22 17.79
N VAL A 744 -33.24 -12.39 16.76
CA VAL A 744 -32.20 -12.10 15.76
C VAL A 744 -32.14 -10.60 15.50
N LYS A 745 -30.96 -9.99 15.71
CA LYS A 745 -30.73 -8.57 15.40
C LYS A 745 -30.56 -8.31 13.91
N ARG A 746 -29.78 -9.13 13.20
CA ARG A 746 -29.57 -8.99 11.75
C ARG A 746 -29.88 -10.29 11.03
N LEU A 747 -30.83 -10.27 10.10
CA LEU A 747 -31.20 -11.42 9.27
C LEU A 747 -30.91 -11.11 7.81
N GLU A 748 -29.98 -11.87 7.23
CA GLU A 748 -29.58 -11.76 5.82
C GLU A 748 -29.89 -13.07 5.09
N LEU A 749 -30.79 -13.00 4.11
CA LEU A 749 -31.15 -14.14 3.26
C LEU A 749 -30.87 -13.79 1.80
N SER A 750 -30.03 -14.58 1.13
CA SER A 750 -29.65 -14.33 -0.27
C SER A 750 -29.90 -15.54 -1.18
N GLY A 751 -30.30 -15.25 -2.42
CA GLY A 751 -30.66 -16.26 -3.41
C GLY A 751 -31.89 -17.07 -2.99
N TYR A 752 -31.86 -18.39 -3.15
CA TYR A 752 -32.99 -19.25 -2.78
C TYR A 752 -33.25 -19.31 -1.26
N ALA A 753 -32.31 -18.92 -0.40
CA ALA A 753 -32.51 -18.91 1.06
C ALA A 753 -33.68 -18.01 1.49
N VAL A 754 -34.02 -17.01 0.68
CA VAL A 754 -35.19 -16.15 0.89
C VAL A 754 -36.49 -16.95 1.04
N ASN A 755 -36.65 -18.05 0.31
CA ASN A 755 -37.83 -18.93 0.41
C ASN A 755 -37.92 -19.69 1.76
N ILE A 756 -36.87 -19.69 2.57
CA ILE A 756 -36.85 -20.33 3.89
C ILE A 756 -37.48 -19.43 4.96
N LEU A 757 -37.61 -18.12 4.72
CA LEU A 757 -38.12 -17.16 5.71
C LEU A 757 -39.41 -17.63 6.43
N PRO A 758 -40.45 -18.16 5.76
CA PRO A 758 -41.65 -18.67 6.44
C PRO A 758 -41.42 -19.87 7.36
N LYS A 759 -40.30 -20.57 7.19
CA LYS A 759 -39.92 -21.77 7.97
C LYS A 759 -39.16 -21.40 9.24
N LEU A 760 -38.61 -20.18 9.32
CA LEU A 760 -37.88 -19.68 10.47
C LEU A 760 -38.85 -19.24 11.57
N GLY A 761 -38.76 -19.86 12.74
CA GLY A 761 -39.48 -19.47 13.95
C GLY A 761 -38.70 -18.40 14.72
N LEU A 762 -39.13 -17.15 14.57
CA LEU A 762 -38.66 -16.00 15.34
C LEU A 762 -39.49 -15.83 16.62
N HIS A 763 -38.87 -15.34 17.69
CA HIS A 763 -39.57 -15.00 18.93
C HIS A 763 -40.60 -13.87 18.70
N GLU A 764 -41.73 -13.88 19.41
CA GLU A 764 -42.81 -12.88 19.24
C GLU A 764 -42.32 -11.45 19.52
N GLU A 765 -41.49 -11.30 20.57
CA GLU A 765 -40.83 -10.04 20.96
C GLU A 765 -39.54 -9.73 20.17
N ASN A 766 -39.36 -10.29 18.97
CA ASN A 766 -38.16 -10.02 18.18
C ASN A 766 -38.10 -8.55 17.75
N VAL A 767 -36.97 -7.90 18.06
CA VAL A 767 -36.63 -6.55 17.61
C VAL A 767 -35.37 -6.64 16.76
N MET A 768 -35.57 -6.58 15.43
CA MET A 768 -34.53 -6.70 14.43
C MET A 768 -34.00 -5.32 14.03
N GLU A 769 -32.67 -5.19 14.00
CA GLU A 769 -31.99 -4.01 13.48
C GLU A 769 -32.01 -3.99 11.95
N ASP A 770 -31.66 -5.11 11.30
CA ASP A 770 -31.61 -5.26 9.83
C ASP A 770 -32.32 -6.51 9.35
N LEU A 771 -33.25 -6.34 8.40
CA LEU A 771 -33.79 -7.40 7.57
C LEU A 771 -33.37 -7.16 6.12
N ASP A 772 -32.50 -8.03 5.60
CA ASP A 772 -32.01 -7.98 4.22
C ASP A 772 -32.40 -9.26 3.47
N LEU A 773 -33.22 -9.11 2.43
CA LEU A 773 -33.64 -10.21 1.57
C LEU A 773 -33.18 -9.91 0.15
N SER A 774 -32.19 -10.64 -0.37
CA SER A 774 -31.67 -10.40 -1.72
C SER A 774 -32.01 -11.56 -2.65
N ALA A 775 -32.80 -11.27 -3.69
CA ALA A 775 -33.22 -12.26 -4.68
C ALA A 775 -32.85 -11.81 -6.10
N GLY A 776 -31.76 -12.38 -6.63
CA GLY A 776 -31.29 -12.09 -7.98
C GLY A 776 -32.27 -12.50 -9.10
N GLY A 777 -32.87 -13.69 -9.03
CA GLY A 777 -33.84 -14.21 -10.00
C GLY A 777 -35.25 -14.41 -9.42
N SER A 778 -36.27 -14.45 -10.28
CA SER A 778 -37.69 -14.64 -9.91
C SER A 778 -37.94 -15.98 -9.22
N GLU A 779 -37.19 -17.00 -9.62
CA GLU A 779 -37.21 -18.34 -9.06
C GLU A 779 -36.82 -18.35 -7.58
N HIS A 780 -36.04 -17.37 -7.11
CA HIS A 780 -35.67 -17.21 -5.70
C HIS A 780 -36.83 -16.80 -4.79
N THR A 781 -37.96 -16.33 -5.33
CA THR A 781 -39.13 -15.90 -4.55
C THR A 781 -40.40 -16.71 -4.83
N THR A 782 -40.37 -17.65 -5.77
CA THR A 782 -41.55 -18.43 -6.21
C THR A 782 -42.32 -19.13 -5.07
N GLU A 783 -41.64 -19.69 -4.08
CA GLU A 783 -42.30 -20.41 -2.99
C GLU A 783 -42.85 -19.47 -1.92
N ILE A 784 -42.11 -18.43 -1.55
CA ILE A 784 -42.57 -17.45 -0.56
C ILE A 784 -43.79 -16.67 -1.06
N LEU A 785 -43.93 -16.46 -2.37
CA LEU A 785 -45.07 -15.76 -2.95
C LEU A 785 -46.38 -16.57 -2.91
N LYS A 786 -46.31 -17.89 -2.74
CA LYS A 786 -47.51 -18.74 -2.50
C LYS A 786 -48.12 -18.51 -1.13
N ALA A 787 -47.39 -17.89 -0.20
CA ALA A 787 -47.92 -17.58 1.12
C ALA A 787 -49.09 -16.57 1.04
N GLU A 788 -50.00 -16.64 2.01
CA GLU A 788 -51.08 -15.66 2.14
C GLU A 788 -50.52 -14.26 2.43
N ARG A 789 -51.27 -13.22 2.08
CA ARG A 789 -50.88 -11.83 2.39
C ARG A 789 -50.70 -11.64 3.89
N ASN A 790 -49.66 -10.91 4.29
CA ASN A 790 -49.34 -10.62 5.70
C ASN A 790 -49.28 -11.87 6.59
N SER A 791 -48.80 -13.00 6.07
CA SER A 791 -48.72 -14.26 6.83
C SER A 791 -47.35 -14.53 7.46
N ILE A 792 -46.30 -13.83 7.01
CA ILE A 792 -44.92 -14.07 7.45
C ILE A 792 -44.55 -13.08 8.55
N TRP A 793 -44.57 -13.52 9.80
CA TRP A 793 -44.22 -12.68 10.95
C TRP A 793 -42.70 -12.42 11.04
N VAL A 794 -42.29 -11.15 11.10
CA VAL A 794 -40.88 -10.74 11.24
C VAL A 794 -40.59 -9.93 12.52
N GLY A 795 -41.62 -9.61 13.32
CA GLY A 795 -41.49 -8.81 14.53
C GLY A 795 -41.41 -7.29 14.27
N LYS A 796 -40.66 -6.58 15.12
CA LYS A 796 -40.28 -5.16 14.92
C LYS A 796 -38.98 -5.12 14.11
N VAL A 797 -38.90 -4.27 13.09
CA VAL A 797 -37.75 -4.15 12.18
C VAL A 797 -37.37 -2.67 12.08
N ARG A 798 -36.09 -2.33 12.32
CA ARG A 798 -35.59 -0.95 12.17
C ARG A 798 -35.26 -0.63 10.73
N ARG A 799 -34.54 -1.50 10.02
CA ARG A 799 -34.16 -1.30 8.60
C ARG A 799 -34.57 -2.51 7.75
N LEU A 800 -35.26 -2.24 6.65
CA LEU A 800 -35.71 -3.24 5.68
C LEU A 800 -35.11 -2.94 4.30
N ARG A 801 -34.34 -3.89 3.77
CA ARG A 801 -33.74 -3.83 2.43
C ARG A 801 -34.27 -4.97 1.57
N LEU A 802 -34.87 -4.63 0.44
CA LEU A 802 -35.43 -5.59 -0.52
C LEU A 802 -34.98 -5.23 -1.95
N PRO A 803 -33.75 -5.59 -2.36
CA PRO A 803 -33.29 -5.42 -3.74
C PRO A 803 -33.88 -6.47 -4.71
N ASN A 804 -34.09 -6.07 -5.96
CA ASN A 804 -34.50 -6.89 -7.08
C ASN A 804 -35.82 -7.64 -6.84
N HIS A 805 -35.87 -8.96 -7.09
CA HIS A 805 -37.10 -9.76 -6.99
C HIS A 805 -37.65 -9.86 -5.57
N SER A 806 -36.84 -9.55 -4.55
CA SER A 806 -37.23 -9.68 -3.14
C SER A 806 -38.34 -8.69 -2.76
N ILE A 807 -38.50 -7.59 -3.50
CA ILE A 807 -39.52 -6.59 -3.21
C ILE A 807 -40.93 -7.21 -3.18
N GLN A 808 -41.18 -8.23 -4.02
CA GLN A 808 -42.48 -8.90 -4.12
C GLN A 808 -42.90 -9.55 -2.79
N ILE A 809 -41.92 -9.86 -1.93
CA ILE A 809 -42.12 -10.45 -0.60
C ILE A 809 -42.73 -9.44 0.36
N LEU A 810 -42.59 -8.14 0.12
CA LEU A 810 -43.15 -7.09 0.97
C LEU A 810 -44.66 -7.30 1.23
N THR A 811 -45.40 -7.79 0.23
CA THR A 811 -46.84 -8.10 0.33
C THR A 811 -47.18 -9.26 1.28
N LYS A 812 -46.17 -10.07 1.62
CA LYS A 812 -46.27 -11.28 2.44
C LYS A 812 -45.80 -11.06 3.87
N LEU A 813 -44.96 -10.04 4.10
CA LEU A 813 -44.43 -9.71 5.41
C LEU A 813 -45.49 -9.10 6.32
N ARG A 814 -45.58 -9.62 7.55
CA ARG A 814 -46.36 -9.05 8.65
C ARG A 814 -45.40 -8.39 9.63
N ILE A 815 -45.31 -7.06 9.52
CA ILE A 815 -44.56 -6.20 10.44
C ILE A 815 -45.49 -5.78 11.59
N HIS A 816 -44.95 -5.71 12.81
CA HIS A 816 -45.71 -5.28 13.99
C HIS A 816 -46.37 -3.90 13.78
N GLU A 817 -47.60 -3.69 14.27
CA GLU A 817 -48.37 -2.45 14.03
C GLU A 817 -47.70 -1.18 14.59
N GLU A 818 -47.12 -1.29 15.78
CA GLU A 818 -46.31 -0.24 16.41
C GLU A 818 -44.88 -0.08 15.85
N ASN A 819 -44.55 -0.73 14.73
CA ASN A 819 -43.20 -0.65 14.19
C ASN A 819 -42.88 0.76 13.65
N VAL A 820 -41.68 1.23 14.00
CA VAL A 820 -41.09 2.45 13.44
C VAL A 820 -39.86 2.05 12.64
N LEU A 821 -39.98 2.01 11.32
CA LEU A 821 -38.88 1.80 10.40
C LEU A 821 -38.00 3.05 10.38
N GLU A 822 -36.74 2.89 10.75
CA GLU A 822 -35.71 3.90 10.52
C GLU A 822 -35.39 4.04 9.04
N GLY A 823 -35.43 2.95 8.27
CA GLY A 823 -35.20 2.98 6.83
C GLY A 823 -35.88 1.84 6.08
N LEU A 824 -36.53 2.19 4.97
CA LEU A 824 -37.04 1.26 3.95
C LEU A 824 -36.32 1.57 2.63
N LYS A 825 -35.47 0.64 2.16
CA LYS A 825 -34.75 0.76 0.89
C LYS A 825 -35.19 -0.33 -0.08
N LEU A 826 -35.82 0.08 -1.17
CA LEU A 826 -36.26 -0.79 -2.25
C LEU A 826 -35.53 -0.38 -3.54
N ASN A 827 -34.94 -1.35 -4.23
CA ASN A 827 -34.23 -1.11 -5.49
C ASN A 827 -34.62 -2.18 -6.51
N ILE A 828 -34.97 -1.80 -7.75
CA ILE A 828 -35.38 -2.74 -8.80
C ILE A 828 -34.85 -2.31 -10.17
N CYS A 829 -33.93 -3.09 -10.73
CA CYS A 829 -33.36 -2.80 -12.05
C CYS A 829 -34.19 -3.27 -13.25
N CYS A 830 -35.23 -4.09 -13.04
CA CYS A 830 -36.05 -4.62 -14.14
C CYS A 830 -37.55 -4.63 -13.82
N GLN A 831 -38.36 -4.15 -14.76
CA GLN A 831 -39.83 -4.06 -14.64
C GLN A 831 -40.49 -5.40 -14.34
N ALA A 832 -39.94 -6.52 -14.85
CA ALA A 832 -40.50 -7.84 -14.61
C ALA A 832 -40.64 -8.15 -13.09
N HIS A 833 -39.82 -7.51 -12.26
CA HIS A 833 -39.80 -7.71 -10.81
C HIS A 833 -40.94 -6.96 -10.08
N THR A 834 -41.66 -6.01 -10.71
CA THR A 834 -42.77 -5.26 -10.05
C THR A 834 -44.15 -5.93 -10.19
N THR A 835 -44.26 -6.98 -11.01
CA THR A 835 -45.53 -7.60 -11.42
C THR A 835 -46.50 -7.96 -10.29
N GLU A 836 -46.04 -8.56 -9.18
CA GLU A 836 -46.93 -8.88 -8.05
C GLU A 836 -47.33 -7.65 -7.23
N ILE A 837 -46.42 -6.70 -7.02
CA ILE A 837 -46.73 -5.47 -6.27
C ILE A 837 -47.75 -4.61 -7.02
N LEU A 838 -47.63 -4.54 -8.35
CA LEU A 838 -48.55 -3.75 -9.16
C LEU A 838 -50.00 -4.25 -9.12
N LYS A 839 -50.22 -5.55 -8.87
CA LYS A 839 -51.56 -6.14 -8.69
C LYS A 839 -52.25 -5.73 -7.39
N GLU A 840 -51.49 -5.21 -6.42
CA GLU A 840 -52.04 -4.76 -5.16
C GLU A 840 -52.92 -3.52 -5.31
N GLU A 841 -53.90 -3.35 -4.44
CA GLU A 841 -54.69 -2.12 -4.37
C GLU A 841 -53.84 -0.96 -3.82
N ASN A 842 -54.15 0.27 -4.22
CA ASN A 842 -53.42 1.43 -3.71
C ASN A 842 -53.63 1.57 -2.19
N ASN A 843 -52.56 1.87 -1.46
CA ASN A 843 -52.54 1.91 0.01
C ASN A 843 -52.91 0.57 0.71
N SER A 844 -52.66 -0.59 0.08
CA SER A 844 -52.92 -1.89 0.72
C SER A 844 -51.74 -2.43 1.54
N ILE A 845 -50.50 -2.03 1.21
CA ILE A 845 -49.28 -2.59 1.82
C ILE A 845 -48.91 -1.77 3.06
N TRP A 846 -49.17 -2.32 4.24
CA TRP A 846 -48.83 -1.67 5.51
C TRP A 846 -47.37 -1.94 5.90
N VAL A 847 -46.60 -0.87 6.15
CA VAL A 847 -45.17 -0.93 6.52
C VAL A 847 -44.87 -0.23 7.85
N GLY A 848 -45.89 0.24 8.58
CA GLY A 848 -45.71 0.97 9.84
C GLY A 848 -45.44 2.47 9.66
N LYS A 849 -44.83 3.09 10.67
CA LYS A 849 -44.28 4.45 10.57
C LYS A 849 -42.88 4.37 9.96
N ILE A 850 -42.53 5.26 9.03
CA ILE A 850 -41.25 5.27 8.33
C ILE A 850 -40.57 6.62 8.53
N LYS A 851 -39.30 6.60 8.95
CA LYS A 851 -38.44 7.79 8.98
C LYS A 851 -37.80 8.06 7.62
N LYS A 852 -37.15 7.05 7.02
CA LYS A 852 -36.48 7.16 5.72
C LYS A 852 -37.06 6.20 4.68
N LEU A 853 -37.48 6.72 3.53
CA LEU A 853 -38.02 5.95 2.42
C LEU A 853 -37.20 6.19 1.16
N HIS A 854 -36.51 5.16 0.69
CA HIS A 854 -35.68 5.18 -0.52
C HIS A 854 -36.26 4.21 -1.55
N LEU A 855 -36.74 4.72 -2.68
CA LEU A 855 -37.21 3.92 -3.82
C LEU A 855 -36.38 4.29 -5.04
N ILE A 856 -35.66 3.33 -5.59
CA ILE A 856 -34.74 3.52 -6.72
C ILE A 856 -35.21 2.65 -7.89
N GLU A 857 -35.11 3.20 -9.11
CA GLU A 857 -35.49 2.56 -10.38
C GLU A 857 -36.97 2.13 -10.39
N TYR A 858 -37.31 0.92 -10.85
CA TYR A 858 -38.69 0.43 -10.90
C TYR A 858 -39.32 0.27 -9.50
N ALA A 859 -38.54 0.36 -8.40
CA ALA A 859 -39.09 0.31 -7.04
C ALA A 859 -40.06 1.46 -6.76
N ILE A 860 -39.93 2.56 -7.50
CA ILE A 860 -40.81 3.71 -7.39
C ILE A 860 -42.27 3.33 -7.67
N GLU A 861 -42.53 2.38 -8.57
CA GLU A 861 -43.88 1.90 -8.88
C GLU A 861 -44.60 1.26 -7.68
N ALA A 862 -43.87 0.87 -6.62
CA ALA A 862 -44.46 0.40 -5.38
C ALA A 862 -45.09 1.53 -4.56
N LEU A 863 -44.68 2.78 -4.77
CA LEU A 863 -45.08 3.93 -3.95
C LEU A 863 -46.61 4.08 -3.78
N PRO A 864 -47.45 3.99 -4.82
CA PRO A 864 -48.91 4.09 -4.67
C PRO A 864 -49.52 2.95 -3.85
N LYS A 865 -48.82 1.83 -3.72
CA LYS A 865 -49.27 0.63 -3.02
C LYS A 865 -48.96 0.67 -1.53
N LEU A 866 -47.95 1.44 -1.13
CA LEU A 866 -47.55 1.62 0.27
C LEU A 866 -48.56 2.46 1.04
N ARG A 867 -49.02 1.94 2.18
CA ARG A 867 -49.87 2.66 3.14
C ARG A 867 -49.01 3.35 4.17
N ILE A 868 -48.69 4.62 3.93
CA ILE A 868 -47.98 5.47 4.90
C ILE A 868 -48.97 5.98 5.96
N HIS A 869 -48.65 5.81 7.25
CA HIS A 869 -49.51 6.27 8.35
C HIS A 869 -49.79 7.77 8.28
N GLY A 870 -51.02 8.21 8.58
CA GLY A 870 -51.43 9.61 8.43
C GLY A 870 -50.63 10.61 9.29
N GLU A 871 -50.16 10.17 10.45
CA GLU A 871 -49.29 10.94 11.36
C GLU A 871 -47.80 10.74 11.09
N ASN A 872 -47.42 10.06 10.00
CA ASN A 872 -46.03 9.81 9.70
C ASN A 872 -45.31 11.12 9.31
N VAL A 873 -44.12 11.30 9.86
CA VAL A 873 -43.18 12.35 9.45
C VAL A 873 -41.98 11.67 8.82
N LEU A 874 -41.87 11.75 7.50
CA LEU A 874 -40.69 11.29 6.76
C LEU A 874 -39.56 12.28 7.03
N GLU A 875 -38.51 11.81 7.70
CA GLU A 875 -37.25 12.53 7.83
C GLU A 875 -36.58 12.65 6.45
N GLU A 876 -36.60 11.58 5.66
CA GLU A 876 -35.97 11.52 4.34
C GLU A 876 -36.84 10.75 3.34
N PHE A 877 -37.14 11.36 2.19
CA PHE A 877 -37.89 10.73 1.12
C PHE A 877 -37.14 10.87 -0.21
N VAL A 878 -36.57 9.76 -0.70
CA VAL A 878 -35.72 9.72 -1.89
C VAL A 878 -36.35 8.86 -2.97
N LEU A 879 -36.56 9.44 -4.15
CA LEU A 879 -36.94 8.73 -5.37
C LEU A 879 -35.89 8.99 -6.46
N GLY A 880 -35.35 7.94 -7.07
CA GLY A 880 -34.38 8.07 -8.16
C GLY A 880 -34.75 7.16 -9.33
N ALA A 881 -34.86 7.71 -10.53
CA ALA A 881 -35.12 6.94 -11.73
C ALA A 881 -34.31 7.45 -12.91
N ASP A 882 -33.54 6.56 -13.52
CA ASP A 882 -32.66 6.91 -14.64
C ASP A 882 -33.36 6.79 -16.00
N GLU A 883 -34.45 6.02 -16.08
CA GLU A 883 -35.27 5.87 -17.28
C GLU A 883 -36.74 6.28 -17.05
N ASP A 884 -37.43 6.73 -18.11
CA ASP A 884 -38.85 7.10 -18.06
C ASP A 884 -39.77 5.90 -17.80
N GLY A 885 -39.36 4.72 -18.28
CA GLY A 885 -40.04 3.44 -18.07
C GLY A 885 -40.31 3.15 -16.60
N TYR A 886 -39.43 3.58 -15.69
CA TYR A 886 -39.49 3.30 -14.25
C TYR A 886 -40.68 3.96 -13.55
N ILE A 887 -41.28 4.98 -14.17
CA ILE A 887 -42.37 5.77 -13.59
C ILE A 887 -43.63 5.80 -14.45
N SER A 888 -43.65 5.02 -15.53
CA SER A 888 -44.67 5.07 -16.58
C SER A 888 -46.09 4.81 -16.05
N GLU A 889 -46.27 3.89 -15.10
CA GLU A 889 -47.57 3.63 -14.47
C GLU A 889 -48.01 4.77 -13.53
N ILE A 890 -47.08 5.40 -12.81
CA ILE A 890 -47.39 6.52 -11.92
C ILE A 890 -47.78 7.77 -12.71
N LEU A 891 -47.16 8.01 -13.86
CA LEU A 891 -47.48 9.16 -14.70
C LEU A 891 -48.93 9.15 -15.21
N LYS A 892 -49.52 7.96 -15.40
CA LYS A 892 -50.94 7.77 -15.79
C LYS A 892 -51.93 8.13 -14.68
N MET A 893 -51.48 8.21 -13.42
CA MET A 893 -52.35 8.51 -12.29
C MET A 893 -52.77 9.99 -12.26
N GLU A 894 -53.86 10.31 -11.57
CA GLU A 894 -54.29 11.70 -11.35
C GLU A 894 -53.28 12.47 -10.49
N ASN A 895 -53.21 13.80 -10.65
CA ASN A 895 -52.33 14.64 -9.85
C ASN A 895 -52.77 14.62 -8.37
N SER A 896 -51.80 14.71 -7.45
CA SER A 896 -52.04 14.63 -6.00
C SER A 896 -52.77 13.35 -5.53
N SER A 897 -52.64 12.26 -6.27
CA SER A 897 -53.24 10.96 -5.92
C SER A 897 -52.39 10.14 -4.94
N ILE A 898 -51.09 10.41 -4.84
CA ILE A 898 -50.16 9.66 -3.99
C ILE A 898 -49.92 10.43 -2.69
N TRP A 899 -50.31 9.87 -1.55
CA TRP A 899 -50.14 10.52 -0.25
C TRP A 899 -48.72 10.36 0.30
N ALA A 900 -47.97 11.46 0.42
CA ALA A 900 -46.62 11.46 0.98
C ALA A 900 -46.56 11.81 2.48
N GLY A 901 -47.66 12.32 3.05
CA GLY A 901 -47.69 12.73 4.46
C GLY A 901 -46.92 14.03 4.74
N LYS A 902 -46.35 14.14 5.95
CA LYS A 902 -45.43 15.23 6.34
C LYS A 902 -44.02 14.80 5.96
N VAL A 903 -43.30 15.63 5.21
CA VAL A 903 -41.95 15.34 4.70
C VAL A 903 -41.01 16.46 5.13
N LYS A 904 -39.87 16.10 5.74
CA LYS A 904 -38.79 17.03 6.10
C LYS A 904 -37.82 17.22 4.93
N GLU A 905 -37.34 16.13 4.35
CA GLU A 905 -36.46 16.17 3.18
C GLU A 905 -37.03 15.36 2.02
N LEU A 906 -37.13 15.98 0.84
CA LEU A 906 -37.56 15.34 -0.40
C LEU A 906 -36.45 15.47 -1.45
N ARG A 907 -35.91 14.33 -1.93
CA ARG A 907 -34.97 14.25 -3.04
C ARG A 907 -35.61 13.48 -4.19
N LEU A 908 -35.71 14.11 -5.36
CA LEU A 908 -36.13 13.46 -6.59
C LEU A 908 -35.00 13.60 -7.62
N ALA A 909 -34.55 12.50 -8.21
CA ALA A 909 -33.48 12.49 -9.20
C ALA A 909 -33.92 11.83 -10.52
N GLY A 910 -33.46 12.40 -11.64
CA GLY A 910 -33.74 11.92 -12.99
C GLY A 910 -35.23 11.99 -13.36
N HIS A 911 -35.74 10.94 -13.99
CA HIS A 911 -37.15 10.82 -14.36
C HIS A 911 -38.09 10.87 -13.15
N ALA A 912 -37.63 10.50 -11.94
CA ALA A 912 -38.47 10.52 -10.73
C ALA A 912 -39.03 11.91 -10.40
N VAL A 913 -38.37 12.98 -10.88
CA VAL A 913 -38.88 14.35 -10.75
C VAL A 913 -40.26 14.49 -11.38
N GLY A 914 -40.55 13.78 -12.47
CA GLY A 914 -41.85 13.73 -13.15
C GLY A 914 -43.03 13.30 -12.25
N ILE A 915 -42.76 12.65 -11.11
CA ILE A 915 -43.77 12.23 -10.14
C ILE A 915 -44.22 13.37 -9.23
N LEU A 916 -43.47 14.47 -9.15
CA LEU A 916 -43.76 15.58 -8.23
C LEU A 916 -45.23 16.07 -8.30
N PRO A 917 -45.89 16.24 -9.47
CA PRO A 917 -47.31 16.61 -9.54
C PRO A 917 -48.27 15.54 -9.00
N LYS A 918 -47.84 14.28 -8.94
CA LYS A 918 -48.63 13.14 -8.44
C LYS A 918 -48.59 13.04 -6.92
N LEU A 919 -47.57 13.60 -6.28
CA LEU A 919 -47.45 13.62 -4.82
C LEU A 919 -48.41 14.63 -4.18
N ARG A 920 -49.03 14.21 -3.08
CA ARG A 920 -49.84 15.05 -2.19
C ARG A 920 -49.11 15.17 -0.86
N ILE A 921 -48.46 16.30 -0.67
CA ILE A 921 -47.76 16.67 0.57
C ILE A 921 -48.76 17.33 1.53
N HIS A 922 -48.67 17.00 2.82
CA HIS A 922 -49.55 17.57 3.84
C HIS A 922 -49.40 19.10 3.93
N LYS A 923 -50.50 19.85 4.10
CA LYS A 923 -50.50 21.33 4.16
C LYS A 923 -49.61 21.93 5.26
N GLU A 924 -49.50 21.24 6.38
CA GLU A 924 -48.62 21.59 7.53
C GLU A 924 -47.18 21.09 7.36
N SER A 925 -46.79 20.58 6.18
CA SER A 925 -45.41 20.15 5.96
C SER A 925 -44.49 21.36 5.92
N VAL A 926 -43.47 21.34 6.79
CA VAL A 926 -42.35 22.28 6.77
C VAL A 926 -41.13 21.49 6.36
N MET A 927 -40.77 21.58 5.08
CA MET A 927 -39.59 20.90 4.53
C MET A 927 -38.32 21.67 4.91
N GLU A 928 -37.38 20.94 5.50
CA GLU A 928 -36.02 21.40 5.72
C GLU A 928 -35.28 21.51 4.37
N LYS A 929 -35.50 20.55 3.46
CA LYS A 929 -34.84 20.52 2.15
C LYS A 929 -35.73 19.91 1.05
N LEU A 930 -35.79 20.58 -0.10
CA LEU A 930 -36.32 20.03 -1.35
C LEU A 930 -35.19 20.06 -2.38
N SER A 931 -34.81 18.88 -2.90
CA SER A 931 -33.76 18.72 -3.90
C SER A 931 -34.33 18.05 -5.14
N LEU A 932 -34.29 18.73 -6.29
CA LEU A 932 -34.70 18.17 -7.58
C LEU A 932 -33.49 18.19 -8.51
N ASP A 933 -33.19 17.04 -9.09
CA ASP A 933 -32.06 16.84 -9.98
C ASP A 933 -32.55 16.21 -11.29
N VAL A 934 -32.27 16.86 -12.43
CA VAL A 934 -32.82 16.53 -13.75
C VAL A 934 -31.74 16.64 -14.82
N TYR A 935 -31.13 15.51 -15.15
CA TYR A 935 -30.07 15.42 -16.15
C TYR A 935 -30.56 15.73 -17.58
N HIS A 936 -31.80 15.37 -17.92
CA HIS A 936 -32.32 15.54 -19.28
C HIS A 936 -33.63 16.34 -19.32
N SER A 937 -33.74 17.30 -20.23
CA SER A 937 -34.94 18.12 -20.42
C SER A 937 -36.22 17.28 -20.68
N GLY A 938 -36.06 16.11 -21.31
CA GLY A 938 -37.12 15.13 -21.55
C GLY A 938 -37.81 14.62 -20.26
N GLN A 939 -37.09 14.58 -19.14
CA GLN A 939 -37.58 14.09 -17.85
C GLN A 939 -38.70 14.96 -17.25
N ILE A 940 -38.84 16.21 -17.72
CA ILE A 940 -39.77 17.20 -17.15
C ILE A 940 -40.86 17.65 -18.12
N ILE A 941 -40.98 17.05 -19.31
CA ILE A 941 -41.96 17.45 -20.35
C ILE A 941 -43.39 17.52 -19.78
N GLU A 942 -43.81 16.52 -19.01
CA GLU A 942 -45.15 16.48 -18.40
C GLU A 942 -45.35 17.57 -17.33
N ILE A 943 -44.29 17.90 -16.58
CA ILE A 943 -44.33 19.00 -15.60
C ILE A 943 -44.46 20.34 -16.31
N LEU A 944 -43.74 20.53 -17.41
CA LEU A 944 -43.76 21.78 -18.18
C LEU A 944 -45.13 22.06 -18.83
N LYS A 945 -45.88 21.00 -19.20
CA LYS A 945 -47.27 21.09 -19.68
C LYS A 945 -48.26 21.57 -18.62
N THR A 946 -47.91 21.50 -17.34
CA THR A 946 -48.79 21.92 -16.24
C THR A 946 -48.83 23.45 -16.15
N ASP A 947 -49.98 24.05 -15.84
CA ASP A 947 -50.08 25.50 -15.61
C ASP A 947 -49.18 25.94 -14.44
N ASN A 948 -48.67 27.18 -14.50
CA ASN A 948 -47.80 27.74 -13.46
C ASN A 948 -48.49 27.74 -12.07
N ASN A 949 -47.70 27.61 -11.01
CA ASN A 949 -48.16 27.56 -9.61
C ASN A 949 -49.18 26.45 -9.26
N ARG A 950 -49.17 25.33 -9.99
CA ARG A 950 -50.07 24.20 -9.68
C ARG A 950 -49.47 23.11 -8.79
N ILE A 951 -48.15 23.05 -8.67
CA ILE A 951 -47.47 22.00 -7.89
C ILE A 951 -47.24 22.50 -6.47
N TRP A 952 -48.10 22.11 -5.54
CA TRP A 952 -48.00 22.49 -4.13
C TRP A 952 -46.85 21.75 -3.43
N VAL A 953 -45.87 22.50 -2.89
CA VAL A 953 -44.72 21.94 -2.14
C VAL A 953 -44.68 22.34 -0.66
N GLY A 954 -45.64 23.15 -0.19
CA GLY A 954 -45.72 23.56 1.23
C GLY A 954 -44.75 24.69 1.61
N LYS A 955 -44.30 24.69 2.88
CA LYS A 955 -43.24 25.58 3.37
C LYS A 955 -41.89 24.88 3.16
N VAL A 956 -40.93 25.52 2.50
CA VAL A 956 -39.61 24.96 2.15
C VAL A 956 -38.52 25.92 2.61
N LYS A 957 -37.66 25.46 3.53
CA LYS A 957 -36.52 26.22 4.05
C LYS A 957 -35.37 26.28 3.05
N ARG A 958 -34.98 25.14 2.47
CA ARG A 958 -33.88 25.05 1.50
C ARG A 958 -34.36 24.39 0.22
N LEU A 959 -34.28 25.11 -0.90
CA LEU A 959 -34.63 24.61 -2.22
C LEU A 959 -33.37 24.50 -3.07
N LYS A 960 -33.08 23.30 -3.56
CA LYS A 960 -31.98 23.01 -4.50
C LYS A 960 -32.58 22.47 -5.79
N LEU A 961 -32.42 23.20 -6.89
CA LEU A 961 -32.77 22.76 -8.23
C LEU A 961 -31.48 22.68 -9.05
N GLU A 962 -31.16 21.49 -9.53
CA GLU A 962 -29.97 21.24 -10.35
C GLU A 962 -30.35 20.89 -11.78
N GLU A 963 -29.50 21.32 -12.70
CA GLU A 963 -29.63 21.09 -14.12
C GLU A 963 -30.99 21.55 -14.67
N ASN A 964 -31.65 20.71 -15.46
CA ASN A 964 -32.93 21.05 -16.07
C ASN A 964 -34.05 21.26 -15.04
N ALA A 965 -33.85 20.90 -13.76
CA ALA A 965 -34.85 21.09 -12.71
C ALA A 965 -35.16 22.56 -12.47
N VAL A 966 -34.22 23.45 -12.79
CA VAL A 966 -34.37 24.91 -12.73
C VAL A 966 -35.60 25.39 -13.52
N LYS A 967 -35.95 24.71 -14.63
CA LYS A 967 -37.13 25.00 -15.48
C LYS A 967 -38.47 24.77 -14.76
N ILE A 968 -38.48 23.96 -13.69
CA ILE A 968 -39.68 23.62 -12.92
C ILE A 968 -40.03 24.72 -11.90
N LEU A 969 -39.12 25.64 -11.58
CA LEU A 969 -39.34 26.63 -10.51
C LEU A 969 -40.66 27.40 -10.64
N GLN A 970 -41.02 27.83 -11.86
CA GLN A 970 -42.30 28.53 -12.14
C GLN A 970 -43.57 27.69 -11.97
N LYS A 971 -43.43 26.37 -11.88
CA LYS A 971 -44.54 25.42 -11.69
C LYS A 971 -44.79 25.15 -10.21
N LEU A 972 -43.80 25.37 -9.35
CA LEU A 972 -43.88 25.18 -7.91
C LEU A 972 -44.71 26.28 -7.26
N ARG A 973 -45.58 25.90 -6.33
CA ARG A 973 -46.36 26.79 -5.47
C ARG A 973 -45.95 26.58 -4.02
N PHE A 974 -45.39 27.63 -3.44
CA PHE A 974 -45.04 27.73 -2.03
C PHE A 974 -46.20 28.30 -1.22
N HIS A 975 -46.15 28.13 0.10
CA HIS A 975 -47.05 28.82 1.02
C HIS A 975 -46.78 30.35 0.99
N ASP A 976 -47.81 31.18 1.18
CA ASP A 976 -47.69 32.65 1.13
C ASP A 976 -46.81 33.24 2.26
N GLU A 977 -46.54 32.44 3.29
CA GLU A 977 -45.71 32.77 4.47
C GLU A 977 -44.39 31.99 4.44
N ASN A 978 -43.92 31.61 3.26
CA ASN A 978 -42.67 30.86 3.15
C ASN A 978 -41.47 31.79 3.35
N GLU A 979 -40.71 31.54 4.41
CA GLU A 979 -39.41 32.15 4.64
C GLU A 979 -38.32 31.16 4.25
N MET A 980 -37.69 31.38 3.09
CA MET A 980 -36.66 30.50 2.56
C MET A 980 -35.29 30.89 3.11
N GLU A 981 -34.61 29.95 3.76
CA GLU A 981 -33.25 30.13 4.26
C GLU A 981 -32.23 30.09 3.10
N GLU A 982 -32.44 29.21 2.12
CA GLU A 982 -31.51 29.05 0.99
C GLU A 982 -32.24 28.63 -0.31
N LEU A 983 -31.99 29.35 -1.39
CA LEU A 983 -32.36 28.97 -2.75
C LEU A 983 -31.10 28.76 -3.58
N VAL A 984 -30.88 27.53 -4.05
CA VAL A 984 -29.76 27.16 -4.93
C VAL A 984 -30.32 26.71 -6.27
N LEU A 985 -29.98 27.45 -7.33
CA LEU A 985 -30.25 27.06 -8.71
C LEU A 985 -28.90 26.81 -9.39
N GLY A 986 -28.60 25.54 -9.62
CA GLY A 986 -27.34 25.08 -10.22
C GLY A 986 -27.57 24.52 -11.61
N ALA A 987 -26.62 24.75 -12.51
CA ALA A 987 -26.73 24.44 -13.93
C ALA A 987 -25.39 23.97 -14.52
N VAL A 988 -24.54 23.41 -13.67
CA VAL A 988 -23.17 23.00 -13.98
C VAL A 988 -23.06 21.55 -13.56
N GLY A 989 -22.80 20.67 -14.53
CA GLY A 989 -22.63 19.24 -14.31
C GLY A 989 -21.47 19.00 -13.34
N PHE A 990 -21.80 18.85 -12.06
CA PHE A 990 -20.87 18.40 -11.04
C PHE A 990 -21.31 17.03 -10.56
N GLU A 991 -20.32 16.15 -10.47
CA GLU A 991 -20.38 14.76 -10.07
C GLU A 991 -21.19 14.58 -8.78
N CYS A 992 -22.30 13.86 -8.88
CA CYS A 992 -22.86 13.18 -7.72
C CYS A 992 -21.94 12.01 -7.34
N TYR A 993 -20.87 12.28 -6.59
CA TYR A 993 -20.15 11.24 -5.86
C TYR A 993 -21.05 10.68 -4.74
N GLU A 994 -21.78 9.62 -5.07
CA GLU A 994 -22.08 8.42 -4.26
C GLU A 994 -23.07 7.54 -5.05
N MET A 995 -22.71 7.20 -6.28
CA MET A 995 -23.23 6.04 -7.01
C MET A 995 -22.05 5.48 -7.81
N ASP A 996 -21.49 4.39 -7.30
CA ASP A 996 -20.44 3.65 -8.00
C ASP A 996 -20.98 3.16 -9.36
N ASP A 997 -20.17 3.39 -10.39
CA ASP A 997 -20.24 2.86 -11.75
C ASP A 997 -21.44 3.26 -12.62
N VAL A 998 -21.25 4.21 -13.56
CA VAL A 998 -21.57 4.12 -15.01
C VAL A 998 -21.30 5.46 -15.73
N TRP A 999 -20.31 5.41 -16.65
CA TRP A 999 -19.92 6.21 -17.84
C TRP A 999 -20.72 7.48 -18.20
N GLY A 1000 -20.15 8.58 -18.69
CA GLY A 1000 -18.98 8.71 -19.58
C GLY A 1000 -19.44 8.93 -21.03
N ASP A 1001 -19.99 10.11 -21.36
CA ASP A 1001 -20.12 10.62 -22.74
C ASP A 1001 -20.26 12.16 -22.74
N GLU A 1002 -19.40 12.83 -23.51
CA GLU A 1002 -19.15 14.29 -23.51
C GLU A 1002 -20.03 15.13 -24.46
N ASP A 1003 -21.11 14.57 -25.03
CA ASP A 1003 -21.73 15.14 -26.25
C ASP A 1003 -23.22 15.56 -26.13
N TYR A 1004 -23.65 16.07 -24.97
CA TYR A 1004 -25.08 16.41 -24.75
C TYR A 1004 -25.34 17.81 -24.15
N PHE A 1005 -24.98 18.87 -24.87
CA PHE A 1005 -25.60 20.20 -24.68
C PHE A 1005 -26.63 20.47 -25.77
N GLU A 1006 -27.87 19.99 -25.58
CA GLU A 1006 -29.00 20.43 -26.40
C GLU A 1006 -29.26 21.94 -26.18
N ASN A 1007 -29.45 22.65 -27.30
CA ASN A 1007 -29.71 24.08 -27.44
C ASN A 1007 -30.40 24.77 -26.24
N ILE A 1008 -29.64 25.62 -25.54
CA ILE A 1008 -30.11 26.50 -24.44
C ILE A 1008 -31.13 27.55 -24.93
N SER A 1009 -31.24 27.77 -26.23
CA SER A 1009 -32.12 28.78 -26.84
C SER A 1009 -33.63 28.48 -26.71
N ASP A 1010 -34.05 27.22 -26.57
CA ASP A 1010 -35.47 26.85 -26.38
C ASP A 1010 -35.96 27.05 -24.94
N ILE A 1011 -35.07 27.42 -24.00
CA ILE A 1011 -35.37 27.49 -22.56
C ILE A 1011 -36.19 28.74 -22.17
N PHE A 1012 -36.16 29.81 -22.97
CA PHE A 1012 -36.67 31.13 -22.55
C PHE A 1012 -37.64 31.83 -23.51
N GLY A 1013 -38.41 31.06 -24.29
CA GLY A 1013 -39.61 31.57 -25.00
C GLY A 1013 -40.78 32.00 -24.10
N ILE A 1014 -40.52 32.59 -22.93
CA ILE A 1014 -41.50 32.91 -21.88
C ILE A 1014 -41.75 34.42 -21.86
N LYS A 1015 -43.00 34.84 -22.11
CA LYS A 1015 -43.46 36.22 -21.87
C LYS A 1015 -43.36 36.53 -20.37
N ASN A 1016 -42.74 37.67 -20.01
CA ASN A 1016 -42.64 38.34 -18.70
C ASN A 1016 -43.64 37.89 -17.61
N ASN A 1017 -43.48 36.68 -17.10
CA ASN A 1017 -44.22 36.14 -15.97
C ASN A 1017 -43.24 36.06 -14.79
N SER A 1018 -43.42 36.98 -13.86
CA SER A 1018 -42.65 37.08 -12.63
C SER A 1018 -42.83 35.86 -11.72
N ILE A 1019 -41.73 35.18 -11.41
CA ILE A 1019 -41.70 34.06 -10.46
C ILE A 1019 -41.64 34.64 -9.05
N TRP A 1020 -42.68 34.41 -8.25
CA TRP A 1020 -42.70 34.82 -6.84
C TRP A 1020 -42.07 33.74 -5.95
N ILE A 1021 -40.97 34.06 -5.28
CA ILE A 1021 -40.24 33.12 -4.41
C ILE A 1021 -40.33 33.46 -2.91
N GLY A 1022 -41.09 34.49 -2.54
CA GLY A 1022 -41.25 34.96 -1.16
C GLY A 1022 -39.99 35.66 -0.63
N ASN A 1023 -39.79 35.61 0.70
CA ASN A 1023 -38.59 36.13 1.36
C ASN A 1023 -37.47 35.08 1.32
N VAL A 1024 -36.30 35.46 0.80
CA VAL A 1024 -35.14 34.57 0.64
C VAL A 1024 -33.93 35.18 1.33
N LYS A 1025 -33.36 34.45 2.30
CA LYS A 1025 -32.16 34.87 3.02
C LYS A 1025 -30.89 34.68 2.20
N LYS A 1026 -30.74 33.54 1.52
CA LYS A 1026 -29.57 33.24 0.67
C LYS A 1026 -30.00 32.80 -0.72
N LEU A 1027 -29.50 33.46 -1.76
CA LEU A 1027 -29.76 33.12 -3.15
C LEU A 1027 -28.43 32.80 -3.85
N LYS A 1028 -28.31 31.58 -4.39
CA LYS A 1028 -27.16 31.14 -5.18
C LYS A 1028 -27.62 30.76 -6.58
N LEU A 1029 -27.07 31.42 -7.58
CA LEU A 1029 -27.31 31.14 -9.00
C LEU A 1029 -25.98 30.78 -9.66
N ARG A 1030 -25.93 29.61 -10.32
CA ARG A 1030 -24.73 29.12 -11.03
C ARG A 1030 -25.03 28.80 -12.48
N GLY A 1031 -24.09 29.04 -13.39
CA GLY A 1031 -24.19 28.68 -14.81
C GLY A 1031 -25.38 29.35 -15.52
N TYR A 1032 -26.08 28.62 -16.39
CA TYR A 1032 -27.25 29.15 -17.13
C TYR A 1032 -28.46 29.48 -16.22
N ALA A 1033 -28.48 29.06 -14.95
CA ALA A 1033 -29.54 29.46 -14.02
C ALA A 1033 -29.55 30.98 -13.77
N MET A 1034 -28.46 31.68 -14.10
CA MET A 1034 -28.36 33.15 -14.06
C MET A 1034 -29.46 33.84 -14.88
N GLU A 1035 -29.89 33.28 -16.01
CA GLU A 1035 -30.93 33.86 -16.87
C GLU A 1035 -32.31 33.97 -16.21
N ILE A 1036 -32.52 33.30 -15.07
CA ILE A 1036 -33.73 33.43 -14.26
C ILE A 1036 -33.72 34.69 -13.40
N LEU A 1037 -32.55 35.28 -13.11
CA LEU A 1037 -32.44 36.41 -12.19
C LEU A 1037 -33.40 37.58 -12.51
N PRO A 1038 -33.56 38.06 -13.77
CA PRO A 1038 -34.51 39.13 -14.10
C PRO A 1038 -35.98 38.76 -13.89
N LYS A 1039 -36.28 37.46 -13.83
CA LYS A 1039 -37.64 36.89 -13.76
C LYS A 1039 -38.06 36.63 -12.31
N LEU A 1040 -37.13 36.69 -11.34
CA LEU A 1040 -37.42 36.55 -9.92
C LEU A 1040 -38.01 37.84 -9.37
N ARG A 1041 -39.22 37.77 -8.79
CA ARG A 1041 -39.75 38.85 -7.95
C ARG A 1041 -39.36 38.60 -6.49
N ILE A 1042 -38.42 39.40 -6.02
CA ILE A 1042 -38.04 39.50 -4.61
C ILE A 1042 -38.89 40.60 -3.97
N HIS A 1043 -39.43 40.36 -2.78
CA HIS A 1043 -40.21 41.36 -2.03
C HIS A 1043 -39.37 42.62 -1.78
N GLU A 1044 -39.96 43.82 -1.90
CA GLU A 1044 -39.22 45.10 -1.77
C GLU A 1044 -38.55 45.26 -0.39
N GLU A 1045 -39.22 44.77 0.66
CA GLU A 1045 -38.71 44.75 2.05
C GLU A 1045 -37.79 43.55 2.36
N ASN A 1046 -37.48 42.67 1.40
CA ASN A 1046 -36.60 41.52 1.66
C ASN A 1046 -35.17 42.00 1.94
N VAL A 1047 -34.62 41.54 3.07
CA VAL A 1047 -33.21 41.75 3.42
C VAL A 1047 -32.48 40.42 3.25
N MET A 1048 -31.75 40.29 2.15
CA MET A 1048 -30.98 39.10 1.81
C MET A 1048 -29.64 39.11 2.56
N GLU A 1049 -29.33 38.01 3.25
CA GLU A 1049 -28.04 37.80 3.92
C GLU A 1049 -26.91 37.59 2.90
N GLU A 1050 -27.20 36.92 1.79
CA GLU A 1050 -26.20 36.54 0.79
C GLU A 1050 -26.80 36.36 -0.61
N LEU A 1051 -26.22 37.04 -1.59
CA LEU A 1051 -26.47 36.84 -3.02
C LEU A 1051 -25.17 36.36 -3.67
N TRP A 1052 -25.14 35.13 -4.17
CA TRP A 1052 -23.99 34.57 -4.88
C TRP A 1052 -24.37 34.27 -6.33
N LEU A 1053 -23.65 34.90 -7.25
CA LEU A 1053 -23.83 34.79 -8.69
C LEU A 1053 -22.54 34.26 -9.32
N GLU A 1054 -22.63 33.17 -10.06
CA GLU A 1054 -21.50 32.49 -10.67
C GLU A 1054 -21.86 32.10 -12.11
N ALA A 1055 -21.01 32.45 -13.07
CA ALA A 1055 -21.18 32.05 -14.45
C ALA A 1055 -19.80 31.73 -15.04
N ASP A 1056 -19.60 30.47 -15.40
CA ASP A 1056 -18.42 29.95 -16.07
C ASP A 1056 -18.32 30.44 -17.52
N LYS A 1057 -19.45 30.64 -18.22
CA LYS A 1057 -19.48 31.15 -19.62
C LYS A 1057 -20.26 32.46 -19.76
N ALA A 1058 -19.77 33.33 -20.65
CA ALA A 1058 -20.41 34.62 -20.96
C ALA A 1058 -21.78 34.47 -21.65
N GLU A 1059 -21.95 33.38 -22.43
CA GLU A 1059 -23.17 33.09 -23.18
C GLU A 1059 -24.40 32.96 -22.28
N TYR A 1060 -24.22 32.48 -21.04
CA TYR A 1060 -25.25 32.35 -20.01
C TYR A 1060 -25.81 33.68 -19.49
N LEU A 1061 -25.29 34.82 -19.98
CA LEU A 1061 -25.67 36.15 -19.53
C LEU A 1061 -26.34 36.97 -20.65
N THR A 1062 -26.56 36.38 -21.83
CA THR A 1062 -26.99 37.10 -23.03
C THR A 1062 -28.30 37.88 -22.82
N GLU A 1063 -29.33 37.26 -22.23
CA GLU A 1063 -30.60 37.96 -21.92
C GLU A 1063 -30.42 39.08 -20.89
N ILE A 1064 -29.56 38.87 -19.88
CA ILE A 1064 -29.32 39.84 -18.81
C ILE A 1064 -28.57 41.07 -19.35
N LEU A 1065 -27.57 40.85 -20.21
CA LEU A 1065 -26.77 41.93 -20.79
C LEU A 1065 -27.57 42.78 -21.79
N MET A 1066 -28.62 42.21 -22.40
CA MET A 1066 -29.57 42.96 -23.22
C MET A 1066 -30.55 43.82 -22.40
N ALA A 1067 -30.68 43.58 -21.10
CA ALA A 1067 -31.55 44.38 -20.23
C ALA A 1067 -30.98 45.79 -20.00
N GLU A 1068 -31.84 46.79 -19.80
CA GLU A 1068 -31.39 48.16 -19.50
C GLU A 1068 -30.54 48.19 -18.22
N ARG A 1069 -29.61 49.14 -18.11
CA ARG A 1069 -28.81 49.33 -16.88
C ARG A 1069 -29.73 49.55 -15.69
N ASN A 1070 -29.36 48.99 -14.53
CA ASN A 1070 -30.16 49.04 -13.30
C ASN A 1070 -31.60 48.48 -13.41
N SER A 1071 -31.86 47.58 -14.38
CA SER A 1071 -33.20 46.99 -14.56
C SER A 1071 -33.47 45.80 -13.64
N ILE A 1072 -32.44 45.17 -13.07
CA ILE A 1072 -32.58 43.96 -12.23
C ILE A 1072 -32.58 44.36 -10.76
N TRP A 1073 -33.77 44.46 -10.17
CA TRP A 1073 -33.93 44.81 -8.76
C TRP A 1073 -33.67 43.61 -7.85
N VAL A 1074 -32.67 43.70 -6.96
CA VAL A 1074 -32.32 42.64 -5.99
C VAL A 1074 -32.62 42.99 -4.53
N GLY A 1075 -33.22 44.16 -4.28
CA GLY A 1075 -33.61 44.60 -2.93
C GLY A 1075 -32.42 45.02 -2.05
N ARG A 1076 -32.50 44.71 -0.74
CA ARG A 1076 -31.43 44.95 0.24
C ARG A 1076 -30.58 43.69 0.39
N VAL A 1077 -29.25 43.79 0.25
CA VAL A 1077 -28.31 42.67 0.26
C VAL A 1077 -27.16 42.97 1.21
N LYS A 1078 -26.93 42.10 2.20
CA LYS A 1078 -25.82 42.21 3.15
C LYS A 1078 -24.50 41.76 2.53
N ARG A 1079 -24.47 40.63 1.84
CA ARG A 1079 -23.26 40.12 1.17
C ARG A 1079 -23.54 39.80 -0.29
N LEU A 1080 -22.78 40.41 -1.20
CA LEU A 1080 -22.87 40.15 -2.64
C LEU A 1080 -21.56 39.53 -3.11
N LYS A 1081 -21.63 38.31 -3.61
CA LYS A 1081 -20.50 37.58 -4.21
C LYS A 1081 -20.77 37.35 -5.69
N ILE A 1082 -19.87 37.80 -6.54
CA ILE A 1082 -19.98 37.62 -7.99
C ILE A 1082 -18.67 37.04 -8.51
N GLU A 1083 -18.78 35.90 -9.20
CA GLU A 1083 -17.65 35.12 -9.71
C GLU A 1083 -17.64 35.07 -11.24
N ASP A 1084 -16.43 34.98 -11.80
CA ASP A 1084 -16.19 34.67 -13.22
C ASP A 1084 -16.91 35.59 -14.20
N ASN A 1085 -17.60 35.05 -15.21
CA ASN A 1085 -18.30 35.85 -16.20
C ASN A 1085 -19.48 36.64 -15.60
N ALA A 1086 -20.01 36.24 -14.44
CA ALA A 1086 -21.19 36.88 -13.84
C ALA A 1086 -20.94 38.36 -13.49
N ILE A 1087 -19.68 38.78 -13.37
CA ILE A 1087 -19.35 40.20 -13.15
C ILE A 1087 -19.86 41.13 -14.26
N LYS A 1088 -20.05 40.63 -15.48
CA LYS A 1088 -20.55 41.41 -16.63
C LYS A 1088 -21.94 41.99 -16.36
N ILE A 1089 -22.71 41.36 -15.46
CA ILE A 1089 -24.05 41.81 -15.10
C ILE A 1089 -24.09 42.84 -13.96
N LEU A 1090 -22.93 43.16 -13.36
CA LEU A 1090 -22.85 44.16 -12.29
C LEU A 1090 -23.50 45.51 -12.66
N PRO A 1091 -23.37 46.06 -13.89
CA PRO A 1091 -24.07 47.27 -14.30
C PRO A 1091 -25.60 47.15 -14.42
N ASN A 1092 -26.13 45.93 -14.46
CA ASN A 1092 -27.56 45.64 -14.61
C ASN A 1092 -28.25 45.47 -13.24
N ILE A 1093 -27.49 45.14 -12.19
CA ILE A 1093 -28.00 44.94 -10.83
C ILE A 1093 -28.32 46.29 -10.17
N ARG A 1094 -29.55 46.45 -9.69
CA ARG A 1094 -30.02 47.58 -8.90
C ARG A 1094 -30.29 47.15 -7.47
N ILE A 1095 -29.51 47.72 -6.55
CA ILE A 1095 -29.65 47.53 -5.10
C ILE A 1095 -30.49 48.69 -4.52
N HIS A 1096 -31.15 48.47 -3.39
CA HIS A 1096 -31.91 49.52 -2.70
C HIS A 1096 -31.01 50.69 -2.24
N GLU A 1097 -31.48 51.93 -2.39
CA GLU A 1097 -30.69 53.16 -2.09
C GLU A 1097 -30.21 53.25 -0.64
N GLU A 1098 -31.04 52.79 0.30
CA GLU A 1098 -30.71 52.70 1.73
C GLU A 1098 -29.91 51.44 2.13
N ASN A 1099 -29.49 50.59 1.18
CA ASN A 1099 -28.76 49.38 1.52
C ASN A 1099 -27.38 49.70 2.12
N VAL A 1100 -27.09 49.07 3.25
CA VAL A 1100 -25.75 49.05 3.86
C VAL A 1100 -25.21 47.62 3.73
N MET A 1101 -24.38 47.40 2.71
CA MET A 1101 -23.78 46.11 2.43
C MET A 1101 -22.63 45.84 3.40
N GLU A 1102 -22.64 44.68 4.05
CA GLU A 1102 -21.57 44.21 4.94
C GLU A 1102 -20.32 43.84 4.12
N GLU A 1103 -20.48 43.14 2.99
CA GLU A 1103 -19.35 42.69 2.16
C GLU A 1103 -19.71 42.59 0.67
N LEU A 1104 -18.85 43.13 -0.20
CA LEU A 1104 -18.85 42.88 -1.65
C LEU A 1104 -17.59 42.10 -2.02
N VAL A 1105 -17.76 40.94 -2.68
CA VAL A 1105 -16.66 40.09 -3.16
C VAL A 1105 -16.78 39.91 -4.67
N LEU A 1106 -15.77 40.37 -5.42
CA LEU A 1106 -15.62 40.11 -6.85
C LEU A 1106 -14.33 39.31 -7.07
N CYS A 1107 -14.48 38.03 -7.44
CA CYS A 1107 -13.35 37.10 -7.59
C CYS A 1107 -13.45 36.30 -8.89
N GLU A 1108 -12.32 35.73 -9.30
CA GLU A 1108 -12.25 34.65 -10.30
C GLU A 1108 -12.26 33.33 -9.50
N SER A 1109 -12.96 32.30 -9.98
CA SER A 1109 -12.95 31.00 -9.29
C SER A 1109 -11.51 30.46 -9.23
N GLU A 1110 -11.10 29.99 -8.05
CA GLU A 1110 -9.91 29.15 -7.93
C GLU A 1110 -10.27 27.82 -8.62
N GLY A 1111 -9.84 27.64 -9.87
CA GLY A 1111 -9.94 26.36 -10.55
C GLY A 1111 -9.31 25.27 -9.67
N TYR A 1112 -10.02 24.15 -9.52
CA TYR A 1112 -9.48 22.98 -8.81
C TYR A 1112 -8.16 22.55 -9.48
N ASP A 1113 -7.05 22.69 -8.74
CA ASP A 1113 -5.75 22.09 -9.04
C ASP A 1113 -5.87 20.56 -8.96
N GLU A 1114 -6.35 19.91 -10.01
CA GLU A 1114 -6.17 18.47 -10.24
C GLU A 1114 -6.39 18.12 -11.71
N MET A 1115 -5.49 18.58 -12.58
CA MET A 1115 -5.08 17.88 -13.82
C MET A 1115 -3.84 18.56 -14.41
N ASP A 1116 -2.74 17.79 -14.49
CA ASP A 1116 -1.48 18.19 -15.12
C ASP A 1116 -1.67 18.37 -16.64
N GLU A 1117 -2.01 19.58 -17.10
CA GLU A 1117 -1.66 20.06 -18.45
C GLU A 1117 -1.80 21.61 -18.54
N PRO A 1118 -0.79 22.35 -19.05
CA PRO A 1118 -0.84 23.80 -19.09
C PRO A 1118 -1.61 24.28 -20.33
N PHE A 1119 -2.93 24.41 -20.22
CA PHE A 1119 -3.70 25.22 -21.16
C PHE A 1119 -3.50 26.70 -20.86
N LEU A 1120 -3.01 27.43 -21.86
CA LEU A 1120 -2.75 28.87 -21.85
C LEU A 1120 -4.03 29.67 -21.61
N ASN A 1121 -4.28 30.12 -20.38
CA ASN A 1121 -5.36 31.06 -20.07
C ASN A 1121 -4.97 32.49 -20.51
N GLY A 1122 -5.25 32.81 -21.78
CA GLY A 1122 -5.19 34.18 -22.33
C GLY A 1122 -6.48 35.00 -22.13
N ASP A 1123 -7.54 34.40 -21.58
CA ASP A 1123 -8.91 34.96 -21.66
C ASP A 1123 -9.43 35.67 -20.39
N CYS A 1124 -8.67 35.73 -19.29
CA CYS A 1124 -9.14 36.40 -18.06
C CYS A 1124 -9.41 37.91 -18.26
N PHE A 1125 -8.74 38.57 -19.21
CA PHE A 1125 -8.93 40.01 -19.48
C PHE A 1125 -10.23 40.33 -20.24
N GLU A 1126 -10.77 39.41 -21.03
CA GLU A 1126 -12.01 39.66 -21.79
C GLU A 1126 -13.21 39.90 -20.86
N ASN A 1127 -13.20 39.29 -19.67
CA ASN A 1127 -14.33 39.27 -18.75
C ASN A 1127 -14.64 40.60 -18.05
N ILE A 1128 -13.68 41.53 -17.97
CA ILE A 1128 -13.89 42.91 -17.46
C ILE A 1128 -13.79 43.99 -18.54
N SER A 1129 -13.40 43.64 -19.76
CA SER A 1129 -13.04 44.60 -20.81
C SER A 1129 -14.15 45.62 -21.12
N GLU A 1130 -15.42 45.20 -21.06
CA GLU A 1130 -16.56 46.09 -21.25
C GLU A 1130 -16.79 47.05 -20.06
N ILE A 1131 -16.57 46.56 -18.83
CA ILE A 1131 -16.66 47.36 -17.61
C ILE A 1131 -15.56 48.42 -17.58
N LEU A 1132 -14.33 48.08 -18.00
CA LEU A 1132 -13.21 49.01 -18.05
C LEU A 1132 -13.44 50.18 -19.03
N LYS A 1133 -14.23 49.98 -20.08
CA LYS A 1133 -14.62 51.04 -21.04
C LYS A 1133 -15.67 52.01 -20.48
N MET A 1134 -16.30 51.69 -19.34
CA MET A 1134 -17.29 52.57 -18.72
C MET A 1134 -16.63 53.80 -18.06
N GLU A 1135 -17.39 54.88 -17.88
CA GLU A 1135 -16.95 56.07 -17.15
C GLU A 1135 -16.63 55.74 -15.69
N ASN A 1136 -15.70 56.46 -15.07
CA ASN A 1136 -15.37 56.24 -13.66
C ASN A 1136 -16.59 56.55 -12.78
N LYS A 1137 -16.80 55.75 -11.74
CA LYS A 1137 -17.97 55.85 -10.84
C LYS A 1137 -19.33 55.73 -11.54
N SER A 1138 -19.41 55.00 -12.65
CA SER A 1138 -20.67 54.79 -13.39
C SER A 1138 -21.49 53.59 -12.91
N ILE A 1139 -20.91 52.69 -12.12
CA ILE A 1139 -21.60 51.52 -11.55
C ILE A 1139 -21.92 51.81 -10.08
N TRP A 1140 -23.19 52.07 -9.76
CA TRP A 1140 -23.59 52.39 -8.39
C TRP A 1140 -23.78 51.12 -7.54
N ILE A 1141 -23.06 51.04 -6.42
CA ILE A 1141 -23.10 49.90 -5.46
C ILE A 1141 -23.66 50.31 -4.09
N GLY A 1142 -23.77 51.61 -3.81
CA GLY A 1142 -24.32 52.12 -2.55
C GLY A 1142 -23.30 52.18 -1.41
N LYS A 1143 -23.71 51.90 -0.17
CA LYS A 1143 -22.83 51.93 1.01
C LYS A 1143 -22.30 50.53 1.32
N VAL A 1144 -20.98 50.38 1.48
CA VAL A 1144 -20.32 49.08 1.68
C VAL A 1144 -19.36 49.17 2.88
N LYS A 1145 -19.38 48.21 3.81
CA LYS A 1145 -18.42 48.15 4.93
C LYS A 1145 -17.09 47.53 4.53
N LYS A 1146 -17.11 46.50 3.68
CA LYS A 1146 -15.93 45.75 3.24
C LYS A 1146 -16.00 45.41 1.75
N LEU A 1147 -14.95 45.74 1.02
CA LEU A 1147 -14.81 45.46 -0.41
C LEU A 1147 -13.60 44.53 -0.62
N ARG A 1148 -13.81 43.39 -1.29
CA ARG A 1148 -12.75 42.46 -1.71
C ARG A 1148 -12.76 42.32 -3.22
N LEU A 1149 -11.66 42.72 -3.85
CA LEU A 1149 -11.41 42.58 -5.29
C LEU A 1149 -10.18 41.69 -5.47
N GLU A 1150 -10.37 40.54 -6.11
CA GLU A 1150 -9.31 39.54 -6.31
C GLU A 1150 -8.87 39.50 -7.79
N GLY A 1151 -7.63 39.07 -8.04
CA GLY A 1151 -7.07 38.97 -9.39
C GLY A 1151 -7.15 40.27 -10.22
N ASN A 1152 -7.56 40.14 -11.48
CA ASN A 1152 -7.73 41.25 -12.42
C ASN A 1152 -8.91 42.17 -12.07
N ARG A 1153 -9.77 41.78 -11.12
CA ARG A 1153 -10.95 42.57 -10.72
C ARG A 1153 -10.60 43.83 -9.92
N LYS A 1154 -9.34 43.99 -9.49
CA LYS A 1154 -8.85 45.25 -8.91
C LYS A 1154 -8.94 46.42 -9.89
N GLU A 1155 -8.81 46.16 -11.19
CA GLU A 1155 -8.80 47.23 -12.22
C GLU A 1155 -10.16 47.93 -12.39
N ILE A 1156 -11.26 47.30 -11.95
CA ILE A 1156 -12.59 47.89 -12.04
C ILE A 1156 -12.98 48.74 -10.81
N GLU A 1157 -12.12 48.85 -9.80
CA GLU A 1157 -12.41 49.61 -8.56
C GLU A 1157 -12.82 51.06 -8.86
N ASP A 1158 -12.10 51.73 -9.77
CA ASP A 1158 -12.39 53.12 -10.20
C ASP A 1158 -13.72 53.27 -10.95
N LYS A 1159 -14.30 52.17 -11.42
CA LYS A 1159 -15.60 52.13 -12.11
C LYS A 1159 -16.77 52.06 -11.13
N LEU A 1160 -16.54 51.56 -9.91
CA LEU A 1160 -17.54 51.43 -8.86
C LEU A 1160 -17.79 52.77 -8.15
N ASN A 1161 -19.06 53.08 -7.90
CA ASN A 1161 -19.52 54.23 -7.14
C ASN A 1161 -20.13 53.73 -5.83
N PHE A 1162 -19.32 53.77 -4.77
CA PHE A 1162 -19.70 53.33 -3.43
C PHE A 1162 -19.20 54.30 -2.36
N THR A 1163 -19.82 54.23 -1.18
CA THR A 1163 -19.34 54.89 0.05
C THR A 1163 -18.86 53.83 1.02
N LEU A 1164 -17.56 53.84 1.35
CA LEU A 1164 -16.99 52.93 2.35
C LEU A 1164 -17.38 53.41 3.76
N ILE A 1165 -18.10 52.59 4.53
CA ILE A 1165 -18.39 52.89 5.94
C ILE A 1165 -17.24 52.33 6.79
N LEU A 1166 -16.47 53.21 7.44
CA LEU A 1166 -15.47 52.80 8.43
C LEU A 1166 -16.18 52.17 9.64
N PRO A 1167 -15.73 51.02 10.16
CA PRO A 1167 -16.32 50.43 11.35
C PRO A 1167 -16.17 51.38 12.54
N ASP A 1168 -17.29 51.74 13.18
CA ASP A 1168 -17.27 52.52 14.41
C ASP A 1168 -16.49 51.72 15.48
N SER A 1169 -15.48 52.35 16.07
CA SER A 1169 -14.54 51.75 17.04
C SER A 1169 -15.13 51.54 18.44
N LYS A 1170 -16.41 51.19 18.56
CA LYS A 1170 -17.07 50.96 19.85
C LYS A 1170 -18.12 49.85 19.78
N GLU A 1171 -17.66 48.63 19.94
CA GLU A 1171 -18.42 47.51 20.53
C GLU A 1171 -17.37 46.56 21.14
N GLU A 1172 -16.88 46.93 22.33
CA GLU A 1172 -16.22 45.97 23.23
C GLU A 1172 -17.32 45.16 23.91
N ASN A 1173 -17.32 43.86 23.65
CA ASN A 1173 -18.14 42.87 24.32
C ASN A 1173 -17.72 42.74 25.79
N GLU A 1174 -18.58 43.16 26.72
CA GLU A 1174 -18.72 42.50 28.02
C GLU A 1174 -19.65 41.30 27.81
N ASP A 1175 -19.08 40.09 27.82
CA ASP A 1175 -19.67 38.82 28.30
C ASP A 1175 -18.91 37.63 27.67
N ASP A 1176 -17.95 37.09 28.41
CA ASP A 1176 -17.89 35.66 28.80
C ASP A 1176 -16.53 35.31 29.44
N ALA A 1177 -16.60 34.86 30.69
CA ALA A 1177 -15.54 34.27 31.52
C ALA A 1177 -15.95 32.85 31.91
#